data_AF-A0A2E6EPP8-F1
#
_entry.id   AF-A0A2E6EPP8-F1
#
_cell.length_a   1.000
_cell.length_b   1.000
_cell.length_c   1.000
_cell.angle_alpha   90.00
_cell.angle_beta   90.00
_cell.angle_gamma   90.00
#
_symmetry.space_group_name_H-M   'P 1'
#
loop_
_entity.id
_entity.type
_entity.pdbx_description
1 polymer ?
#
loop_
_entity_poly.entity_id
_entity_poly.type
_entity_poly.pdbx_seq_one_letter_code
_entity_poly.pdbx_strand_id
1 'polypeptide(L)'
;MHRKVWFLCTLLLYACEEPGAAPIPEPGLDLWAEAAPWVALQPHPCPIEQEPSDDLVADLLAELDLDRSIGIPRSRYEEYGGRIADDPARLEIFHALQEDFDSMACHAGNLASGADQALESDHPLASALAHGASQLEVEIVVGGPWPELSGDPLMAALDRLWEADDWEGRDEAALAAEELPEALKRAISITLLAADEAAEFRDAGLDVMADRSYDRNYWRDGSNNLLISESGGVSPDWEPAAGLFVGSDQGSGVLYSGAVRLAQGLDEADWSAAAAVGNDATLRTLTPLGWLIVGGAGDDSYDAEEDGVLAEEIVLFVEQGGNDSYLIAAGATVSEDHPVAVHVDLGGDDSYGYRELPSAGDLEGLLPSDLAGRHTPDDYWGPYSRSHVARQGAGVLGYGMLLDLGGGQDVYRSLRKSQGFATFGVGLLFDDGGDDSYEAENGAQGSAVVGLALLIDKDGDDRYRAFGHAQGFSFVSSFAALIDSYGDDHYEMPATPVLFHSPQQPGSANASLGQGTAFGWRRDATATHLAGGVALLRDRAGDDRYDGSVFVQGVAYWMGLGILADAEGGDRYNGLFYSQGASAHFANAVFLEGAGNDHYNADRPAVHSSIGLAHDYSVTVFVEDGGDDRYYGTDRSIGASKCHGLSLMVDNGGDDHYQTNHDRSIGWATDYDGSENSCGNSFTIPTYGFFVDAAGSDTYIKPDVTGYGDNSLWLPDDPVDPTAREYMGGLDAQAGATWQWAYGAVHESR
;
A
#
# COMPACT_ATOMS: atom_id res chain seq x y z
N MET A 1 -52.81 -20.73 40.30
CA MET A 1 -53.50 -19.42 40.43
C MET A 1 -52.59 -18.38 39.76
N HIS A 2 -52.68 -18.15 38.45
CA HIS A 2 -53.68 -17.39 37.67
C HIS A 2 -53.60 -15.85 37.76
N ARG A 3 -53.36 -15.27 36.57
CA ARG A 3 -53.72 -13.94 36.01
C ARG A 3 -52.67 -12.82 36.20
N LYS A 4 -52.03 -12.33 35.13
CA LYS A 4 -52.49 -11.63 33.88
C LYS A 4 -52.94 -10.17 34.15
N VAL A 5 -52.14 -9.18 33.73
CA VAL A 5 -52.15 -8.38 32.46
C VAL A 5 -53.12 -7.18 32.53
N TRP A 6 -52.65 -5.97 32.18
CA TRP A 6 -53.13 -5.09 31.07
C TRP A 6 -52.74 -3.61 31.23
N PHE A 7 -52.56 -2.96 30.06
CA PHE A 7 -52.33 -1.55 29.69
C PHE A 7 -50.86 -1.17 29.38
N LEU A 8 -50.49 -0.71 28.17
CA LEU A 8 -51.24 -0.44 26.93
C LEU A 8 -50.26 -0.35 25.74
N CYS A 9 -50.60 -0.98 24.62
CA CYS A 9 -49.95 -0.80 23.32
C CYS A 9 -50.19 0.60 22.76
N THR A 10 -49.12 1.35 22.47
CA THR A 10 -49.01 2.22 21.28
C THR A 10 -47.53 2.42 20.98
N LEU A 11 -46.92 1.56 20.16
CA LEU A 11 -45.67 1.88 19.48
C LEU A 11 -45.98 1.87 18.00
N LEU A 12 -45.85 3.08 17.43
CA LEU A 12 -46.02 3.35 16.03
C LEU A 12 -45.10 2.44 15.22
N LEU A 13 -45.69 1.81 14.22
CA LEU A 13 -45.01 1.46 12.97
C LEU A 13 -44.44 2.76 12.39
N TYR A 14 -43.20 3.10 12.72
CA TYR A 14 -42.34 3.73 11.73
C TYR A 14 -41.73 2.57 10.97
N ALA A 15 -42.33 2.29 9.81
CA ALA A 15 -41.62 1.60 8.76
C ALA A 15 -40.28 2.34 8.59
N CYS A 16 -39.18 1.60 8.66
CA CYS A 16 -38.05 1.94 7.82
C CYS A 16 -38.62 1.82 6.40
N GLU A 17 -39.10 2.93 5.84
CA GLU A 17 -39.01 3.10 4.41
C GLU A 17 -37.51 2.97 4.14
N GLU A 18 -37.13 1.89 3.45
CA GLU A 18 -35.88 1.88 2.69
C GLU A 18 -35.79 3.25 2.03
N PRO A 19 -34.65 3.98 2.12
CA PRO A 19 -34.44 5.11 1.24
C PRO A 19 -34.61 4.52 -0.15
N GLY A 20 -35.75 4.80 -0.79
CA GLY A 20 -35.96 4.38 -2.16
C GLY A 20 -34.78 4.95 -2.90
N ALA A 21 -33.95 4.06 -3.46
CA ALA A 21 -32.83 4.45 -4.29
C ALA A 21 -33.36 5.49 -5.27
N ALA A 22 -33.02 6.75 -5.04
CA ALA A 22 -33.21 7.75 -6.06
C ALA A 22 -32.46 7.17 -7.27
N PRO A 23 -33.06 7.11 -8.47
CA PRO A 23 -32.28 6.77 -9.64
C PRO A 23 -31.10 7.74 -9.66
N ILE A 24 -29.92 7.17 -9.48
CA ILE A 24 -28.63 7.86 -9.58
C ILE A 24 -28.68 8.59 -10.93
N PRO A 25 -28.32 9.88 -11.01
CA PRO A 25 -28.15 10.51 -12.30
C PRO A 25 -27.16 9.63 -13.05
N GLU A 26 -27.56 9.06 -14.20
CA GLU A 26 -26.54 8.61 -15.15
C GLU A 26 -25.65 9.84 -15.33
N PRO A 27 -24.33 9.75 -15.03
CA PRO A 27 -23.42 10.80 -15.48
C PRO A 27 -23.66 11.01 -16.97
N GLY A 28 -23.22 12.12 -17.55
CA GLY A 28 -23.25 12.30 -19.01
C GLY A 28 -22.34 11.30 -19.72
N LEU A 29 -22.58 9.99 -19.59
CA LEU A 29 -21.84 8.86 -20.12
C LEU A 29 -22.17 8.62 -21.60
N ASP A 30 -22.75 9.60 -22.30
CA ASP A 30 -22.87 9.56 -23.77
C ASP A 30 -21.48 9.58 -24.44
N LEU A 31 -20.40 9.87 -23.68
CA LEU A 31 -18.99 9.72 -24.10
C LEU A 31 -18.52 8.25 -24.24
N TRP A 32 -19.35 7.26 -23.87
CA TRP A 32 -18.93 5.88 -23.63
C TRP A 32 -19.41 4.87 -24.67
N ALA A 33 -19.90 5.33 -25.83
CA ALA A 33 -20.44 4.44 -26.85
C ALA A 33 -19.42 3.40 -27.37
N GLU A 34 -18.11 3.60 -27.10
CA GLU A 34 -17.00 2.74 -27.52
C GLU A 34 -16.07 2.27 -26.37
N ALA A 35 -16.36 2.60 -25.10
CA ALA A 35 -15.54 2.17 -23.96
C ALA A 35 -15.70 0.65 -23.68
N ALA A 36 -14.61 -0.01 -23.30
CA ALA A 36 -14.61 -1.42 -22.90
C ALA A 36 -14.13 -1.55 -21.45
N PRO A 37 -14.62 -2.55 -20.68
CA PRO A 37 -14.02 -2.87 -19.38
C PRO A 37 -12.53 -3.12 -19.55
N TRP A 38 -11.72 -2.59 -18.63
CA TRP A 38 -10.30 -2.93 -18.62
C TRP A 38 -10.18 -4.43 -18.38
N VAL A 39 -9.51 -5.14 -19.29
CA VAL A 39 -9.36 -6.58 -19.19
C VAL A 39 -8.19 -6.84 -18.28
N ALA A 40 -8.49 -7.16 -17.02
CA ALA A 40 -7.48 -7.56 -16.07
C ALA A 40 -6.64 -8.73 -16.59
N LEU A 41 -5.33 -8.64 -16.34
CA LEU A 41 -4.41 -9.76 -16.50
C LEU A 41 -5.04 -10.97 -15.83
N GLN A 42 -5.14 -12.07 -16.57
CA GLN A 42 -5.77 -13.27 -16.03
C GLN A 42 -4.80 -13.88 -15.01
N PRO A 43 -5.12 -13.86 -13.71
CA PRO A 43 -4.23 -14.42 -12.71
C PRO A 43 -4.03 -15.92 -13.00
N HIS A 44 -2.87 -16.46 -12.65
CA HIS A 44 -2.72 -17.90 -12.62
C HIS A 44 -3.76 -18.46 -11.65
N PRO A 45 -4.59 -19.45 -12.06
CA PRO A 45 -5.61 -19.99 -11.17
C PRO A 45 -4.94 -20.52 -9.91
N CYS A 46 -5.19 -19.87 -8.77
CA CYS A 46 -4.77 -20.43 -7.50
C CYS A 46 -5.59 -21.71 -7.28
N PRO A 47 -4.93 -22.85 -7.08
CA PRO A 47 -5.64 -24.12 -6.99
C PRO A 47 -6.48 -24.19 -5.72
N ILE A 48 -7.77 -23.82 -5.81
CA ILE A 48 -8.77 -23.96 -4.72
C ILE A 48 -9.15 -25.44 -4.50
N GLU A 49 -8.89 -26.30 -5.50
CA GLU A 49 -9.22 -27.73 -5.48
C GLU A 49 -8.09 -28.57 -6.12
N GLN A 50 -6.84 -28.44 -5.66
CA GLN A 50 -5.84 -29.45 -6.03
C GLN A 50 -6.11 -30.75 -5.25
N GLU A 51 -6.05 -31.90 -5.95
CA GLU A 51 -5.72 -33.17 -5.29
C GLU A 51 -4.49 -32.91 -4.41
N PRO A 52 -4.43 -33.45 -3.18
CA PRO A 52 -3.38 -33.11 -2.23
C PRO A 52 -2.05 -33.11 -2.97
N SER A 53 -1.43 -31.93 -3.07
CA SER A 53 -0.04 -31.87 -3.46
C SER A 53 0.67 -32.80 -2.48
N ASP A 54 1.35 -33.82 -3.02
CA ASP A 54 2.22 -34.71 -2.24
C ASP A 54 3.44 -33.87 -1.80
N ASP A 55 3.21 -32.80 -1.01
CA ASP A 55 4.20 -31.90 -0.44
C ASP A 55 4.29 -32.05 1.08
N LEU A 56 5.36 -31.48 1.64
CA LEU A 56 5.67 -31.66 3.05
C LEU A 56 4.69 -30.96 4.00
N VAL A 57 3.99 -29.92 3.53
CA VAL A 57 2.91 -29.31 4.31
C VAL A 57 1.78 -30.32 4.48
N ALA A 58 1.39 -31.02 3.41
CA ALA A 58 0.37 -32.07 3.49
C ALA A 58 0.81 -33.25 4.39
N ASP A 59 2.09 -33.64 4.33
CA ASP A 59 2.66 -34.68 5.20
C ASP A 59 2.61 -34.27 6.69
N LEU A 60 3.00 -33.03 7.02
CA LEU A 60 2.93 -32.49 8.39
C LEU A 60 1.49 -32.46 8.91
N LEU A 61 0.54 -31.99 8.10
CA LEU A 61 -0.87 -31.96 8.47
C LEU A 61 -1.43 -33.36 8.72
N ALA A 62 -1.05 -34.34 7.89
CA ALA A 62 -1.51 -35.72 8.04
C ALA A 62 -1.02 -36.36 9.35
N GLU A 63 0.21 -36.07 9.80
CA GLU A 63 0.75 -36.54 11.09
C GLU A 63 0.01 -35.94 12.30
N LEU A 64 -0.63 -34.78 12.11
CA LEU A 64 -1.48 -34.12 13.10
C LEU A 64 -2.97 -34.52 13.02
N ASP A 65 -3.33 -35.47 12.16
CA ASP A 65 -4.73 -35.84 11.84
C ASP A 65 -5.54 -34.64 11.33
N LEU A 66 -4.88 -33.76 10.56
CA LEU A 66 -5.42 -32.60 9.88
C LEU A 66 -5.36 -32.77 8.36
N ASP A 67 -6.08 -31.91 7.66
CA ASP A 67 -5.95 -31.70 6.22
C ASP A 67 -5.91 -30.19 5.93
N ARG A 68 -5.87 -29.80 4.66
CA ARG A 68 -5.80 -28.40 4.23
C ARG A 68 -7.07 -27.58 4.54
N SER A 69 -8.13 -28.18 5.08
CA SER A 69 -9.39 -27.48 5.44
C SER A 69 -9.40 -26.83 6.84
N ILE A 70 -8.24 -26.39 7.33
CA ILE A 70 -8.04 -25.84 8.69
C ILE A 70 -8.16 -24.31 8.80
N GLY A 71 -8.47 -23.63 7.69
CA GLY A 71 -8.70 -22.18 7.66
C GLY A 71 -9.83 -21.70 8.57
N ILE A 72 -9.99 -20.38 8.66
CA ILE A 72 -10.98 -19.71 9.49
C ILE A 72 -12.21 -19.36 8.61
N PRO A 73 -13.31 -20.14 8.65
CA PRO A 73 -14.41 -19.92 7.73
C PRO A 73 -15.21 -18.68 8.11
N ARG A 74 -15.87 -18.06 7.11
CA ARG A 74 -16.69 -16.83 7.29
C ARG A 74 -17.67 -16.92 8.46
N SER A 75 -18.31 -18.08 8.65
CA SER A 75 -19.26 -18.32 9.74
C SER A 75 -18.72 -18.03 11.15
N ARG A 76 -17.40 -18.09 11.36
CA ARG A 76 -16.78 -17.76 12.65
C ARG A 76 -16.76 -16.27 12.93
N TYR A 77 -16.61 -15.46 11.90
CA TYR A 77 -16.72 -14.01 12.01
C TYR A 77 -18.18 -13.60 12.29
N GLU A 78 -19.13 -14.27 11.64
CA GLU A 78 -20.57 -14.07 11.87
C GLU A 78 -20.98 -14.37 13.33
N GLU A 79 -20.34 -15.35 13.99
CA GLU A 79 -20.58 -15.67 15.41
C GLU A 79 -20.21 -14.53 16.37
N TYR A 80 -19.21 -13.70 16.03
CA TYR A 80 -18.88 -12.49 16.79
C TYR A 80 -19.96 -11.40 16.65
N GLY A 81 -20.59 -11.32 15.48
CA GLY A 81 -21.62 -10.33 15.14
C GLY A 81 -21.10 -8.89 15.13
N GLY A 82 -22.02 -7.95 14.90
CA GLY A 82 -21.69 -6.53 14.83
C GLY A 82 -20.69 -6.21 13.71
N ARG A 83 -19.80 -5.25 13.94
CA ARG A 83 -18.83 -4.78 12.94
C ARG A 83 -17.74 -5.79 12.58
N ILE A 84 -17.57 -6.89 13.32
CA ILE A 84 -16.64 -7.96 12.92
C ILE A 84 -17.24 -8.81 11.78
N ALA A 85 -18.57 -8.96 11.78
CA ALA A 85 -19.32 -9.69 10.76
C ALA A 85 -19.74 -8.78 9.58
N ASP A 86 -20.15 -7.55 9.88
CA ASP A 86 -20.75 -6.60 8.94
C ASP A 86 -19.88 -5.34 8.76
N ASP A 87 -18.58 -5.53 8.52
CA ASP A 87 -17.67 -4.41 8.23
C ASP A 87 -17.82 -3.96 6.76
N PRO A 88 -18.26 -2.72 6.48
CA PRO A 88 -18.46 -2.25 5.12
C PRO A 88 -17.15 -1.94 4.38
N ALA A 89 -16.01 -1.87 5.08
CA ALA A 89 -14.71 -1.65 4.46
C ALA A 89 -14.00 -2.99 4.12
N ARG A 90 -14.54 -4.13 4.56
CA ARG A 90 -13.90 -5.44 4.40
C ARG A 90 -14.15 -5.99 3.00
N LEU A 91 -13.05 -6.35 2.34
CA LEU A 91 -13.06 -7.01 1.03
C LEU A 91 -13.43 -8.49 1.17
N GLU A 92 -14.15 -9.04 0.18
CA GLU A 92 -14.56 -10.45 0.18
C GLU A 92 -13.36 -11.39 0.05
N ILE A 93 -12.30 -11.00 -0.66
CA ILE A 93 -11.05 -11.75 -0.79
C ILE A 93 -10.42 -12.06 0.57
N PHE A 94 -10.58 -11.19 1.57
CA PHE A 94 -10.02 -11.47 2.91
C PHE A 94 -10.68 -12.68 3.57
N HIS A 95 -11.97 -12.92 3.32
CA HIS A 95 -12.63 -14.13 3.80
C HIS A 95 -12.15 -15.36 3.05
N ALA A 96 -12.01 -15.27 1.72
CA ALA A 96 -11.53 -16.37 0.90
C ALA A 96 -10.13 -16.81 1.32
N LEU A 97 -9.19 -15.87 1.51
CA LEU A 97 -7.82 -16.15 1.94
C LEU A 97 -7.75 -16.74 3.36
N GLN A 98 -8.65 -16.35 4.26
CA GLN A 98 -8.68 -16.89 5.62
C GLN A 98 -9.27 -18.29 5.68
N GLU A 99 -10.27 -18.57 4.84
CA GLU A 99 -10.89 -19.89 4.73
C GLU A 99 -9.98 -20.88 3.99
N ASP A 100 -9.25 -20.40 2.99
CA ASP A 100 -8.31 -21.15 2.16
C ASP A 100 -6.90 -20.53 2.22
N PHE A 101 -6.21 -20.79 3.34
CA PHE A 101 -4.87 -20.24 3.58
C PHE A 101 -3.84 -20.72 2.55
N ASP A 102 -4.07 -21.86 1.91
CA ASP A 102 -3.19 -22.41 0.87
C ASP A 102 -3.13 -21.54 -0.38
N SER A 103 -4.21 -20.80 -0.65
CA SER A 103 -4.27 -19.89 -1.79
C SER A 103 -3.47 -18.60 -1.57
N MET A 104 -3.04 -18.29 -0.34
CA MET A 104 -2.46 -16.99 0.01
C MET A 104 -1.14 -16.71 -0.71
N ALA A 105 -0.20 -17.67 -0.72
CA ALA A 105 1.08 -17.48 -1.41
C ALA A 105 0.88 -17.30 -2.93
N CYS A 106 -0.01 -18.09 -3.53
CA CYS A 106 -0.37 -17.94 -4.94
C CYS A 106 -1.04 -16.60 -5.23
N HIS A 107 -1.96 -16.14 -4.38
CA HIS A 107 -2.64 -14.86 -4.55
C HIS A 107 -1.65 -13.69 -4.48
N ALA A 108 -0.78 -13.68 -3.47
CA ALA A 108 0.26 -12.68 -3.34
C ALA A 108 1.26 -12.72 -4.51
N GLY A 109 1.68 -13.90 -4.97
CA GLY A 109 2.53 -14.06 -6.15
C GLY A 109 1.87 -13.56 -7.45
N ASN A 110 0.56 -13.80 -7.63
CA ASN A 110 -0.20 -13.23 -8.75
C ASN A 110 -0.31 -11.70 -8.65
N LEU A 111 -0.45 -11.17 -7.44
CA LEU A 111 -0.52 -9.73 -7.22
C LEU A 111 0.84 -9.08 -7.55
N ALA A 112 1.94 -9.63 -7.06
CA ALA A 112 3.30 -9.21 -7.37
C ALA A 112 3.59 -9.28 -8.89
N SER A 113 3.43 -10.46 -9.49
CA SER A 113 3.67 -10.62 -10.94
C SER A 113 2.71 -9.84 -11.83
N GLY A 114 1.49 -9.56 -11.35
CA GLY A 114 0.55 -8.67 -12.02
C GLY A 114 1.03 -7.22 -12.03
N ALA A 115 1.71 -6.78 -10.97
CA ALA A 115 2.35 -5.46 -10.92
C ALA A 115 3.51 -5.41 -11.93
N ASP A 116 4.39 -6.40 -11.94
CA ASP A 116 5.50 -6.50 -12.90
C ASP A 116 4.98 -6.50 -14.36
N GLN A 117 3.96 -7.30 -14.65
CA GLN A 117 3.35 -7.36 -15.98
C GLN A 117 2.65 -6.07 -16.39
N ALA A 118 2.09 -5.33 -15.42
CA ALA A 118 1.51 -4.03 -15.69
C ALA A 118 2.58 -3.06 -16.19
N LEU A 119 3.74 -3.00 -15.53
CA LEU A 119 4.86 -2.14 -15.93
C LEU A 119 5.50 -2.54 -17.26
N GLU A 120 5.35 -3.80 -17.66
CA GLU A 120 5.80 -4.31 -18.97
C GLU A 120 4.75 -4.18 -20.10
N SER A 121 3.58 -3.60 -19.80
CA SER A 121 2.48 -3.46 -20.78
C SER A 121 2.68 -2.26 -21.73
N ASP A 122 1.81 -2.16 -22.75
CA ASP A 122 1.79 -1.00 -23.65
C ASP A 122 1.35 0.30 -22.94
N HIS A 123 0.73 0.20 -21.76
CA HIS A 123 0.21 1.30 -20.95
C HIS A 123 0.57 1.07 -19.46
N PRO A 124 1.84 1.26 -19.08
CA PRO A 124 2.34 0.86 -17.76
C PRO A 124 1.65 1.55 -16.60
N LEU A 125 1.47 2.88 -16.66
CA LEU A 125 0.87 3.64 -15.56
C LEU A 125 -0.62 3.28 -15.40
N ALA A 126 -1.35 3.22 -16.51
CA ALA A 126 -2.77 2.87 -16.51
C ALA A 126 -2.97 1.43 -16.00
N SER A 127 -2.15 0.49 -16.46
CA SER A 127 -2.24 -0.92 -16.06
C SER A 127 -1.90 -1.12 -14.59
N ALA A 128 -0.91 -0.39 -14.04
CA ALA A 128 -0.54 -0.49 -12.63
C ALA A 128 -1.67 0.02 -11.71
N LEU A 129 -2.28 1.16 -12.05
CA LEU A 129 -3.43 1.69 -11.30
C LEU A 129 -4.66 0.80 -11.43
N ALA A 130 -4.94 0.25 -12.61
CA ALA A 130 -6.05 -0.66 -12.83
C ALA A 130 -5.86 -1.99 -12.08
N HIS A 131 -4.63 -2.51 -12.05
CA HIS A 131 -4.26 -3.67 -11.26
C HIS A 131 -4.51 -3.42 -9.77
N GLY A 132 -4.03 -2.28 -9.22
CA GLY A 132 -4.27 -1.91 -7.83
C GLY A 132 -5.74 -1.75 -7.48
N ALA A 133 -6.53 -1.10 -8.34
CA ALA A 133 -7.99 -1.00 -8.18
C ALA A 133 -8.69 -2.36 -8.15
N SER A 134 -8.25 -3.31 -8.98
CA SER A 134 -8.84 -4.66 -9.03
C SER A 134 -8.64 -5.42 -7.71
N GLN A 135 -7.57 -5.14 -6.96
CA GLN A 135 -7.33 -5.73 -5.63
C GLN A 135 -8.30 -5.21 -4.56
N LEU A 136 -9.04 -4.13 -4.87
CA LEU A 136 -10.12 -3.60 -4.03
C LEU A 136 -11.51 -4.07 -4.47
N GLU A 137 -11.59 -5.07 -5.36
CA GLU A 137 -12.85 -5.60 -5.90
C GLU A 137 -13.65 -4.52 -6.67
N VAL A 138 -12.94 -3.53 -7.22
CA VAL A 138 -13.48 -2.44 -8.00
C VAL A 138 -13.28 -2.71 -9.49
N GLU A 139 -14.36 -2.69 -10.26
CA GLU A 139 -14.29 -2.81 -11.72
C GLU A 139 -13.89 -1.45 -12.34
N ILE A 140 -12.87 -1.49 -13.20
CA ILE A 140 -12.41 -0.32 -13.95
C ILE A 140 -12.93 -0.41 -15.39
N VAL A 141 -13.59 0.67 -15.83
CA VAL A 141 -14.16 0.77 -17.18
C VAL A 141 -13.70 2.06 -17.82
N VAL A 142 -12.66 1.98 -18.64
CA VAL A 142 -12.02 3.12 -19.29
C VAL A 142 -11.46 2.75 -20.65
N GLY A 143 -11.33 3.73 -21.52
CA GLY A 143 -10.71 3.57 -22.84
C GLY A 143 -11.39 4.41 -23.90
N GLY A 144 -11.04 4.15 -25.16
CA GLY A 144 -11.51 4.91 -26.31
C GLY A 144 -10.51 5.99 -26.76
N PRO A 145 -10.60 6.40 -28.04
CA PRO A 145 -9.64 7.34 -28.62
C PRO A 145 -9.82 8.75 -28.07
N TRP A 146 -8.73 9.50 -28.00
CA TRP A 146 -8.79 10.95 -27.74
C TRP A 146 -9.44 11.69 -28.91
N PRO A 147 -10.13 12.82 -28.66
CA PRO A 147 -10.65 13.68 -29.72
C PRO A 147 -9.58 14.05 -30.76
N GLU A 148 -9.92 13.99 -32.06
CA GLU A 148 -9.01 14.48 -33.10
C GLU A 148 -8.81 16.00 -32.96
N LEU A 149 -7.56 16.41 -32.78
CA LEU A 149 -7.16 17.81 -32.73
C LEU A 149 -6.79 18.30 -34.14
N SER A 150 -7.41 19.41 -34.57
CA SER A 150 -7.13 20.04 -35.87
C SER A 150 -6.33 21.33 -35.70
N GLY A 151 -5.30 21.53 -36.52
CA GLY A 151 -4.48 22.74 -36.45
C GLY A 151 -3.30 22.56 -35.51
N ASP A 152 -3.03 23.58 -34.69
CA ASP A 152 -2.04 23.48 -33.62
C ASP A 152 -2.64 22.63 -32.47
N PRO A 153 -2.00 21.51 -32.09
CA PRO A 153 -2.60 20.59 -31.13
C PRO A 153 -2.74 21.21 -29.74
N LEU A 154 -1.77 22.02 -29.29
CA LEU A 154 -1.82 22.62 -27.95
C LEU A 154 -2.94 23.64 -27.86
N MET A 155 -3.03 24.53 -28.84
CA MET A 155 -4.11 25.51 -28.86
C MET A 155 -5.48 24.87 -29.04
N ALA A 156 -5.59 23.79 -29.82
CA ALA A 156 -6.85 23.07 -29.98
C ALA A 156 -7.31 22.41 -28.66
N ALA A 157 -6.39 21.90 -27.84
CA ALA A 157 -6.70 21.37 -26.51
C ALA A 157 -7.10 22.50 -25.54
N LEU A 158 -6.33 23.59 -25.48
CA LEU A 158 -6.63 24.74 -24.61
C LEU A 158 -7.97 25.41 -24.97
N ASP A 159 -8.27 25.59 -26.25
CA ASP A 159 -9.55 26.15 -26.71
C ASP A 159 -10.75 25.29 -26.29
N ARG A 160 -10.57 23.98 -26.14
CA ARG A 160 -11.60 23.09 -25.63
C ARG A 160 -11.84 23.33 -24.14
N LEU A 161 -10.77 23.39 -23.34
CA LEU A 161 -10.86 23.63 -21.89
C LEU A 161 -11.47 24.99 -21.58
N TRP A 162 -11.11 26.06 -22.31
CA TRP A 162 -11.61 27.40 -22.02
C TRP A 162 -13.09 27.62 -22.33
N GLU A 163 -13.75 26.70 -23.05
CA GLU A 163 -15.15 26.76 -23.49
C GLU A 163 -15.58 28.07 -24.24
N ALA A 164 -14.68 29.02 -24.48
CA ALA A 164 -14.93 30.30 -25.15
C ALA A 164 -13.64 30.98 -25.70
N ASP A 165 -13.78 31.73 -26.79
CA ASP A 165 -12.68 32.45 -27.48
C ASP A 165 -12.06 33.63 -26.69
N ASP A 166 -12.58 33.99 -25.50
CA ASP A 166 -12.27 35.25 -24.78
C ASP A 166 -11.56 35.02 -23.44
N TRP A 167 -10.82 33.92 -23.29
CA TRP A 167 -10.04 33.66 -22.08
C TRP A 167 -8.86 34.63 -21.97
N GLU A 168 -8.66 35.20 -20.78
CA GLU A 168 -7.56 36.14 -20.51
C GLU A 168 -6.21 35.40 -20.62
N GLY A 169 -5.30 35.90 -21.45
CA GLY A 169 -4.01 35.25 -21.70
C GLY A 169 -3.96 34.33 -22.93
N ARG A 170 -5.08 34.15 -23.66
CA ARG A 170 -5.14 33.27 -24.84
C ARG A 170 -4.16 33.66 -25.95
N ASP A 171 -4.05 34.95 -26.27
CA ASP A 171 -3.15 35.44 -27.32
C ASP A 171 -1.67 35.27 -26.91
N GLU A 172 -1.35 35.49 -25.63
CA GLU A 172 -0.01 35.23 -25.08
C GLU A 172 0.34 33.74 -25.13
N ALA A 173 -0.59 32.86 -24.75
CA ALA A 173 -0.41 31.41 -24.83
C ALA A 173 -0.19 30.95 -26.29
N ALA A 174 -0.96 31.50 -27.24
CA ALA A 174 -0.79 31.19 -28.65
C ALA A 174 0.59 31.58 -29.19
N LEU A 175 1.11 32.75 -28.78
CA LEU A 175 2.46 33.19 -29.15
C LEU A 175 3.55 32.28 -28.55
N ALA A 176 3.42 31.91 -27.28
CA ALA A 176 4.37 30.99 -26.63
C ALA A 176 4.34 29.59 -27.28
N ALA A 177 3.15 29.09 -27.63
CA ALA A 177 2.97 27.81 -28.29
C ALA A 177 3.63 27.75 -29.69
N GLU A 178 3.80 28.88 -30.39
CA GLU A 178 4.54 28.90 -31.68
C GLU A 178 6.01 28.51 -31.52
N GLU A 179 6.60 28.73 -30.34
CA GLU A 179 8.01 28.44 -30.06
C GLU A 179 8.23 27.01 -29.53
N LEU A 180 7.17 26.33 -29.08
CA LEU A 180 7.27 24.96 -28.55
C LEU A 180 7.39 23.91 -29.67
N PRO A 181 8.18 22.84 -29.45
CA PRO A 181 8.30 21.74 -30.41
C PRO A 181 6.97 21.03 -30.62
N GLU A 182 6.74 20.55 -31.84
CA GLU A 182 5.50 19.84 -32.19
C GLU A 182 5.29 18.56 -31.38
N ALA A 183 6.35 17.83 -31.04
CA ALA A 183 6.27 16.62 -30.21
C ALA A 183 5.78 16.96 -28.79
N LEU A 184 6.41 17.95 -28.15
CA LEU A 184 6.02 18.43 -26.82
C LEU A 184 4.59 18.96 -26.78
N LYS A 185 4.18 19.75 -27.79
CA LYS A 185 2.79 20.23 -27.87
C LYS A 185 1.79 19.08 -27.91
N ARG A 186 2.07 18.01 -28.65
CA ARG A 186 1.17 16.84 -28.72
C ARG A 186 1.08 16.08 -27.42
N ALA A 187 2.21 15.87 -26.75
CA ALA A 187 2.26 15.22 -25.44
C ALA A 187 1.40 16.01 -24.44
N ILE A 188 1.66 17.32 -24.29
CA ILE A 188 0.89 18.23 -23.45
C ILE A 188 -0.61 18.19 -23.80
N SER A 189 -0.97 18.23 -25.08
CA SER A 189 -2.37 18.20 -25.52
C SER A 189 -3.11 16.95 -25.05
N ILE A 190 -2.50 15.77 -25.20
CA ILE A 190 -3.13 14.51 -24.78
C ILE A 190 -3.33 14.51 -23.27
N THR A 191 -2.30 14.93 -22.51
CA THR A 191 -2.38 15.01 -21.05
C THR A 191 -3.44 15.99 -20.56
N LEU A 192 -3.60 17.15 -21.19
CA LEU A 192 -4.65 18.11 -20.82
C LEU A 192 -6.06 17.58 -21.09
N LEU A 193 -6.26 16.89 -22.21
CA LEU A 193 -7.55 16.25 -22.49
C LEU A 193 -7.86 15.14 -21.48
N ALA A 194 -6.84 14.35 -21.11
CA ALA A 194 -6.97 13.31 -20.11
C ALA A 194 -7.26 13.91 -18.72
N ALA A 195 -6.61 15.01 -18.34
CA ALA A 195 -6.86 15.73 -17.09
C ALA A 195 -8.27 16.32 -17.01
N ASP A 196 -8.78 16.87 -18.12
CA ASP A 196 -10.15 17.39 -18.23
C ASP A 196 -11.20 16.30 -18.03
N GLU A 197 -11.07 15.17 -18.75
CA GLU A 197 -11.95 14.01 -18.56
C GLU A 197 -11.83 13.49 -17.11
N ALA A 198 -10.61 13.32 -16.60
CA ALA A 198 -10.37 12.80 -15.26
C ALA A 198 -11.00 13.69 -14.16
N ALA A 199 -10.98 15.01 -14.32
CA ALA A 199 -11.64 15.92 -13.38
C ALA A 199 -13.16 15.66 -13.28
N GLU A 200 -13.83 15.37 -14.39
CA GLU A 200 -15.24 14.99 -14.39
C GLU A 200 -15.50 13.68 -13.63
N PHE A 201 -14.65 12.66 -13.86
CA PHE A 201 -14.71 11.40 -13.12
C PHE A 201 -14.50 11.61 -11.63
N ARG A 202 -13.52 12.43 -11.26
CA ARG A 202 -13.20 12.75 -9.86
C ARG A 202 -14.42 13.32 -9.17
N ASP A 203 -15.05 14.33 -9.77
CA ASP A 203 -16.20 15.00 -9.17
C ASP A 203 -17.40 14.08 -9.07
N ALA A 204 -17.67 13.28 -10.12
CA ALA A 204 -18.74 12.30 -10.09
C ALA A 204 -18.52 11.22 -9.01
N GLY A 205 -17.30 10.69 -8.88
CA GLY A 205 -16.94 9.70 -7.86
C GLY A 205 -17.09 10.26 -6.43
N LEU A 206 -16.57 11.47 -6.18
CA LEU A 206 -16.71 12.13 -4.89
C LEU A 206 -18.14 12.54 -4.57
N ASP A 207 -18.97 12.91 -5.54
CA ASP A 207 -20.39 13.22 -5.30
C ASP A 207 -21.18 11.98 -4.87
N VAL A 208 -20.91 10.83 -5.49
CA VAL A 208 -21.51 9.54 -5.08
C VAL A 208 -21.11 9.17 -3.64
N MET A 209 -19.87 9.48 -3.25
CA MET A 209 -19.40 9.27 -1.88
C MET A 209 -19.99 10.31 -0.90
N ALA A 210 -20.08 11.59 -1.30
CA ALA A 210 -20.53 12.69 -0.44
C ALA A 210 -22.03 12.67 -0.12
N ASP A 211 -22.89 12.21 -1.03
CA ASP A 211 -24.35 12.08 -0.79
C ASP A 211 -24.67 11.10 0.37
N ARG A 212 -23.70 10.27 0.76
CA ARG A 212 -23.85 9.25 1.83
C ARG A 212 -23.49 9.77 3.23
N SER A 213 -23.09 11.03 3.35
CA SER A 213 -22.87 11.86 4.54
C SER A 213 -21.46 12.48 4.57
N TYR A 214 -21.43 13.79 4.84
CA TYR A 214 -20.28 14.64 5.24
C TYR A 214 -19.59 15.51 4.16
N ASP A 215 -19.07 16.65 4.61
CA ASP A 215 -18.37 17.73 3.90
C ASP A 215 -16.94 17.32 3.45
N ARG A 216 -16.57 17.56 2.18
CA ARG A 216 -15.24 17.26 1.62
C ARG A 216 -14.12 17.96 2.42
N ASN A 217 -14.37 19.16 2.94
CA ASN A 217 -13.43 19.90 3.80
C ASN A 217 -13.07 19.13 5.07
N TYR A 218 -14.02 18.39 5.64
CA TYR A 218 -13.78 17.59 6.84
C TYR A 218 -12.79 16.45 6.58
N TRP A 219 -12.91 15.79 5.44
CA TRP A 219 -12.02 14.70 5.06
C TRP A 219 -10.66 15.23 4.64
N ARG A 220 -10.60 16.36 3.92
CA ARG A 220 -9.34 17.05 3.64
C ARG A 220 -8.62 17.42 4.93
N ASP A 221 -9.27 18.16 5.82
CA ASP A 221 -8.63 18.66 7.04
C ASP A 221 -8.36 17.51 8.02
N GLY A 222 -9.27 16.53 8.05
CA GLY A 222 -9.20 15.34 8.87
C GLY A 222 -8.15 14.33 8.42
N SER A 223 -7.81 14.27 7.13
CA SER A 223 -6.74 13.42 6.59
C SER A 223 -5.40 13.64 7.30
N ASN A 224 -5.12 14.87 7.73
CA ASN A 224 -3.92 15.21 8.51
C ASN A 224 -3.86 14.45 9.84
N ASN A 225 -5.03 14.15 10.41
CA ASN A 225 -5.20 13.52 11.70
C ASN A 225 -5.48 12.00 11.63
N LEU A 226 -5.60 11.42 10.42
CA LEU A 226 -5.94 10.01 10.25
C LEU A 226 -4.82 9.08 10.69
N LEU A 227 -3.58 9.43 10.32
CA LEU A 227 -2.39 8.65 10.67
C LEU A 227 -1.74 9.14 11.98
N ILE A 228 -1.94 10.42 12.34
CA ILE A 228 -1.39 11.04 13.56
C ILE A 228 -2.47 11.86 14.26
N SER A 229 -2.92 11.45 15.44
CA SER A 229 -3.95 12.19 16.18
C SER A 229 -3.36 13.39 16.94
N GLU A 230 -3.45 14.61 16.38
CA GLU A 230 -3.06 15.83 17.09
C GLU A 230 -4.11 16.26 18.13
N SER A 231 -3.68 16.66 19.33
CA SER A 231 -4.59 17.20 20.34
C SER A 231 -5.20 18.54 19.87
N GLY A 232 -6.49 18.54 19.55
CA GLY A 232 -7.21 19.73 19.07
C GLY A 232 -7.38 19.81 17.56
N GLY A 233 -6.85 18.85 16.80
CA GLY A 233 -7.15 18.66 15.38
C GLY A 233 -8.55 18.11 15.15
N VAL A 234 -9.07 18.30 13.92
CA VAL A 234 -10.31 17.64 13.49
C VAL A 234 -9.97 16.18 13.20
N SER A 235 -10.30 15.27 14.12
CA SER A 235 -10.27 13.84 13.83
C SER A 235 -11.58 13.45 13.17
N PRO A 236 -11.54 12.76 12.02
CA PRO A 236 -12.70 12.11 11.44
C PRO A 236 -13.38 11.19 12.45
N ASP A 237 -14.70 11.36 12.58
CA ASP A 237 -15.56 10.42 13.25
C ASP A 237 -15.83 9.30 12.26
N TRP A 238 -15.15 8.20 12.48
CA TRP A 238 -15.22 7.03 11.61
C TRP A 238 -16.55 6.27 11.74
N GLU A 239 -17.35 6.57 12.78
CA GLU A 239 -18.64 5.89 12.99
C GLU A 239 -19.70 6.29 11.94
N PRO A 240 -19.89 7.60 11.60
CA PRO A 240 -20.56 8.03 10.38
C PRO A 240 -19.85 7.63 9.09
N ALA A 241 -18.51 7.64 9.08
CA ALA A 241 -17.71 7.34 7.88
C ALA A 241 -17.91 5.92 7.33
N ALA A 242 -18.33 4.98 8.18
CA ALA A 242 -18.70 3.65 7.73
C ALA A 242 -19.76 3.65 6.60
N GLY A 243 -20.61 4.69 6.52
CA GLY A 243 -21.55 4.88 5.42
C GLY A 243 -20.91 5.25 4.09
N LEU A 244 -19.68 5.77 4.07
CA LEU A 244 -18.91 6.04 2.86
C LEU A 244 -18.54 4.74 2.15
N PHE A 245 -18.24 3.69 2.92
CA PHE A 245 -17.79 2.40 2.38
C PHE A 245 -18.95 1.52 1.89
N VAL A 246 -20.16 1.68 2.46
CA VAL A 246 -21.36 0.99 1.97
C VAL A 246 -21.61 1.44 0.53
N GLY A 247 -21.54 0.52 -0.45
CA GLY A 247 -21.70 0.78 -1.89
C GLY A 247 -20.69 1.79 -2.47
N SER A 248 -19.50 1.82 -1.87
CA SER A 248 -18.34 2.58 -2.34
C SER A 248 -17.73 2.02 -3.61
N ASP A 249 -18.01 0.76 -3.96
CA ASP A 249 -17.66 0.13 -5.23
C ASP A 249 -18.03 1.01 -6.43
N GLN A 250 -19.21 1.64 -6.40
CA GLN A 250 -19.65 2.55 -7.47
C GLN A 250 -18.90 3.89 -7.47
N GLY A 251 -18.74 4.52 -6.31
CA GLY A 251 -18.06 5.82 -6.20
C GLY A 251 -16.55 5.72 -6.45
N SER A 252 -15.92 4.73 -5.82
CA SER A 252 -14.50 4.40 -5.98
C SER A 252 -14.22 3.88 -7.39
N GLY A 253 -15.12 3.09 -8.00
CA GLY A 253 -15.00 2.67 -9.39
C GLY A 253 -14.97 3.84 -10.38
N VAL A 254 -15.83 4.84 -10.19
CA VAL A 254 -15.81 6.06 -11.01
C VAL A 254 -14.53 6.87 -10.74
N LEU A 255 -14.15 7.06 -9.47
CA LEU A 255 -12.92 7.78 -9.11
C LEU A 255 -11.66 7.12 -9.71
N TYR A 256 -11.49 5.82 -9.50
CA TYR A 256 -10.30 5.10 -9.97
C TYR A 256 -10.30 4.96 -11.50
N SER A 257 -11.46 4.88 -12.15
CA SER A 257 -11.55 4.97 -13.61
C SER A 257 -11.02 6.32 -14.12
N GLY A 258 -11.32 7.43 -13.44
CA GLY A 258 -10.74 8.73 -13.80
C GLY A 258 -9.22 8.75 -13.73
N ALA A 259 -8.64 8.15 -12.68
CA ALA A 259 -7.19 8.06 -12.54
C ALA A 259 -6.54 7.17 -13.60
N VAL A 260 -7.13 6.00 -13.91
CA VAL A 260 -6.63 5.12 -14.99
C VAL A 260 -6.74 5.81 -16.35
N ARG A 261 -7.80 6.60 -16.57
CA ARG A 261 -7.95 7.40 -17.80
C ARG A 261 -6.89 8.49 -17.92
N LEU A 262 -6.57 9.18 -16.82
CA LEU A 262 -5.47 10.14 -16.78
C LEU A 262 -4.13 9.48 -17.10
N ALA A 263 -3.84 8.36 -16.44
CA ALA A 263 -2.62 7.59 -16.65
C ALA A 263 -2.52 7.05 -18.09
N GLN A 264 -3.62 6.62 -18.71
CA GLN A 264 -3.64 6.24 -20.11
C GLN A 264 -3.20 7.40 -21.03
N GLY A 265 -3.64 8.62 -20.72
CA GLY A 265 -3.21 9.81 -21.47
C GLY A 265 -1.73 10.11 -21.30
N LEU A 266 -1.17 9.83 -20.12
CA LEU A 266 0.26 9.94 -19.85
C LEU A 266 1.06 8.86 -20.59
N ASP A 267 0.61 7.61 -20.58
CA ASP A 267 1.23 6.49 -21.32
C ASP A 267 1.22 6.74 -22.85
N GLU A 268 0.13 7.30 -23.39
CA GLU A 268 -0.03 7.55 -24.83
C GLU A 268 0.63 8.84 -25.31
N ALA A 269 1.02 9.73 -24.40
CA ALA A 269 1.81 10.90 -24.72
C ALA A 269 3.25 10.47 -25.04
N ASP A 270 3.75 10.85 -26.23
CA ASP A 270 5.10 10.49 -26.68
C ASP A 270 6.16 11.41 -26.02
N TRP A 271 6.35 11.22 -24.71
CA TRP A 271 7.32 11.95 -23.90
C TRP A 271 8.75 11.74 -24.40
N SER A 272 9.06 10.53 -24.88
CA SER A 272 10.37 10.22 -25.46
C SER A 272 10.69 11.11 -26.68
N ALA A 273 9.71 11.37 -27.54
CA ALA A 273 9.88 12.30 -28.66
C ALA A 273 9.92 13.77 -28.21
N ALA A 274 9.25 14.11 -27.12
CA ALA A 274 9.33 15.44 -26.53
C ALA A 274 10.74 15.71 -25.96
N ALA A 275 11.25 14.81 -25.13
CA ALA A 275 12.59 14.85 -24.53
C ALA A 275 13.69 14.91 -25.60
N ALA A 276 13.55 14.11 -26.67
CA ALA A 276 14.56 14.04 -27.74
C ALA A 276 14.73 15.35 -28.53
N VAL A 277 13.78 16.28 -28.47
CA VAL A 277 13.91 17.57 -29.17
C VAL A 277 14.64 18.60 -28.34
N GLY A 278 14.34 18.72 -27.03
CA GLY A 278 14.96 19.65 -26.06
C GLY A 278 14.97 21.13 -26.49
N ASN A 279 14.26 21.99 -25.77
CA ASN A 279 14.15 23.42 -26.12
C ASN A 279 14.09 24.31 -24.87
N ASP A 280 14.64 25.52 -24.95
CA ASP A 280 14.56 26.57 -23.91
C ASP A 280 13.25 27.38 -23.95
N ALA A 281 12.31 27.05 -24.84
CA ALA A 281 11.04 27.76 -24.96
C ALA A 281 10.11 27.36 -23.83
N THR A 282 9.65 28.35 -23.08
CA THR A 282 8.76 28.17 -21.92
C THR A 282 7.34 28.62 -22.24
N LEU A 283 6.35 28.08 -21.53
CA LEU A 283 4.96 28.52 -21.61
C LEU A 283 4.32 28.55 -20.21
N ARG A 284 3.50 29.56 -19.94
CA ARG A 284 2.66 29.61 -18.74
C ARG A 284 1.29 30.16 -19.10
N THR A 285 0.24 29.41 -18.82
CA THR A 285 -1.13 29.85 -19.07
C THR A 285 -2.09 29.24 -18.05
N LEU A 286 -3.14 29.99 -17.70
CA LEU A 286 -4.15 29.53 -16.77
C LEU A 286 -5.26 28.80 -17.54
N THR A 287 -5.69 27.65 -17.03
CA THR A 287 -6.85 26.89 -17.50
C THR A 287 -7.91 26.83 -16.40
N PRO A 288 -9.14 26.37 -16.68
CA PRO A 288 -10.14 26.15 -15.64
C PRO A 288 -9.74 25.11 -14.58
N LEU A 289 -8.78 24.23 -14.90
CA LEU A 289 -8.29 23.19 -14.00
C LEU A 289 -7.05 23.62 -13.18
N GLY A 290 -6.47 24.78 -13.50
CA GLY A 290 -5.22 25.27 -12.91
C GLY A 290 -4.21 25.72 -13.97
N TRP A 291 -3.01 26.09 -13.51
CA TRP A 291 -1.92 26.52 -14.38
C TRP A 291 -1.33 25.37 -15.20
N LEU A 292 -1.14 25.61 -16.49
CA LEU A 292 -0.24 24.87 -17.35
C LEU A 292 1.11 25.60 -17.38
N ILE A 293 2.18 24.88 -17.03
CA ILE A 293 3.54 25.39 -17.00
C ILE A 293 4.43 24.47 -17.83
N VAL A 294 5.25 25.06 -18.70
CA VAL A 294 6.30 24.39 -19.46
C VAL A 294 7.62 25.12 -19.16
N GLY A 295 8.54 24.43 -18.51
CA GLY A 295 9.88 24.90 -18.21
C GLY A 295 10.87 24.74 -19.37
N GLY A 296 12.13 25.06 -19.11
CA GLY A 296 13.21 25.03 -20.09
C GLY A 296 13.84 23.64 -20.20
N ALA A 297 15.03 23.58 -20.82
CA ALA A 297 15.85 22.37 -20.91
C ALA A 297 17.20 22.55 -20.19
N GLY A 298 17.26 23.45 -19.20
CA GLY A 298 18.48 23.74 -18.48
C GLY A 298 18.20 23.96 -17.01
N ASP A 299 19.24 23.83 -16.19
CA ASP A 299 19.14 23.87 -14.72
C ASP A 299 18.39 25.11 -14.20
N ASP A 300 17.20 24.90 -13.67
CA ASP A 300 16.31 25.91 -13.12
C ASP A 300 15.98 25.63 -11.64
N SER A 301 15.31 26.60 -11.01
CA SER A 301 14.85 26.49 -9.63
C SER A 301 13.45 27.05 -9.50
N TYR A 302 12.56 26.21 -8.99
CA TYR A 302 11.14 26.44 -8.89
C TYR A 302 10.76 26.57 -7.41
N ASP A 303 10.60 27.81 -6.93
CA ASP A 303 10.20 28.10 -5.54
C ASP A 303 8.88 28.90 -5.51
N ALA A 304 7.85 28.32 -4.89
CA ALA A 304 6.53 28.94 -4.72
C ALA A 304 6.58 30.27 -3.93
N GLU A 305 7.57 30.47 -3.05
CA GLU A 305 7.72 31.74 -2.32
C GLU A 305 8.38 32.84 -3.18
N GLU A 306 9.11 32.46 -4.23
CA GLU A 306 9.76 33.40 -5.14
C GLU A 306 8.90 33.70 -6.37
N ASP A 307 8.05 32.76 -6.76
CA ASP A 307 7.16 32.85 -7.91
C ASP A 307 5.71 32.56 -7.52
N GLY A 308 4.89 33.61 -7.51
CA GLY A 308 3.48 33.51 -7.11
C GLY A 308 2.64 32.61 -8.01
N VAL A 309 3.06 32.31 -9.26
CA VAL A 309 2.35 31.34 -10.11
C VAL A 309 2.57 29.91 -9.61
N LEU A 310 3.78 29.61 -9.12
CA LEU A 310 4.15 28.29 -8.59
C LEU A 310 3.51 28.00 -7.22
N ALA A 311 2.93 29.02 -6.57
CA ALA A 311 2.16 28.88 -5.34
C ALA A 311 0.66 28.57 -5.57
N GLU A 312 0.19 28.69 -6.82
CA GLU A 312 -1.20 28.43 -7.19
C GLU A 312 -1.40 26.96 -7.60
N GLU A 313 -2.64 26.59 -7.91
CA GLU A 313 -2.99 25.25 -8.38
C GLU A 313 -2.46 25.03 -9.81
N ILE A 314 -1.65 24.00 -9.99
CA ILE A 314 -1.03 23.61 -11.26
C ILE A 314 -1.72 22.33 -11.73
N VAL A 315 -2.32 22.35 -12.92
CA VAL A 315 -2.90 21.15 -13.53
C VAL A 315 -1.84 20.29 -14.21
N LEU A 316 -0.89 20.94 -14.89
CA LEU A 316 0.19 20.28 -15.61
C LEU A 316 1.46 21.14 -15.57
N PHE A 317 2.52 20.56 -15.06
CA PHE A 317 3.89 21.07 -15.17
C PHE A 317 4.69 20.12 -16.06
N VAL A 318 5.38 20.63 -17.07
CA VAL A 318 6.32 19.85 -17.88
C VAL A 318 7.68 20.54 -17.90
N GLU A 319 8.71 19.89 -17.36
CA GLU A 319 10.11 20.31 -17.56
C GLU A 319 10.69 19.59 -18.78
N GLN A 320 11.50 20.28 -19.58
CA GLN A 320 12.11 19.65 -20.78
C GLN A 320 13.49 19.05 -20.49
N GLY A 321 14.00 19.28 -19.28
CA GLY A 321 15.19 18.70 -18.67
C GLY A 321 16.12 19.75 -18.06
N GLY A 322 17.29 19.35 -17.61
CA GLY A 322 18.17 20.18 -16.77
C GLY A 322 18.34 19.52 -15.42
N ASN A 323 19.26 19.99 -14.58
CA ASN A 323 19.33 19.52 -13.20
C ASN A 323 18.60 20.53 -12.30
N ASP A 324 17.36 20.22 -11.98
CA ASP A 324 16.36 21.13 -11.47
C ASP A 324 16.11 21.01 -9.96
N SER A 325 15.54 22.08 -9.40
CA SER A 325 15.14 22.09 -7.99
C SER A 325 13.72 22.57 -7.79
N TYR A 326 12.88 21.67 -7.28
CA TYR A 326 11.45 21.86 -7.07
C TYR A 326 11.13 22.05 -5.60
N LEU A 327 10.85 23.29 -5.18
CA LEU A 327 10.31 23.62 -3.86
C LEU A 327 8.80 23.91 -3.95
N ILE A 328 8.10 23.12 -4.77
CA ILE A 328 6.67 23.25 -5.09
C ILE A 328 5.92 21.94 -4.79
N ALA A 329 4.58 21.98 -4.87
CA ALA A 329 3.75 20.79 -4.79
C ALA A 329 3.77 19.99 -6.11
N ALA A 330 4.94 19.44 -6.47
CA ALA A 330 5.14 18.72 -7.73
C ALA A 330 4.13 17.56 -7.88
N GLY A 331 3.23 17.68 -8.85
CA GLY A 331 2.24 16.64 -9.15
C GLY A 331 1.29 16.35 -8.00
N ALA A 332 0.97 17.33 -7.14
CA ALA A 332 0.15 17.09 -5.95
C ALA A 332 -1.10 17.98 -5.90
N THR A 333 -2.23 17.39 -5.52
CA THR A 333 -3.47 18.13 -5.30
C THR A 333 -3.46 18.76 -3.91
N VAL A 334 -3.64 20.08 -3.86
CA VAL A 334 -3.47 20.86 -2.62
C VAL A 334 -4.79 21.36 -2.02
N SER A 335 -5.91 21.21 -2.74
CA SER A 335 -7.22 21.71 -2.34
C SER A 335 -8.36 20.79 -2.80
N GLU A 336 -9.60 21.07 -2.36
CA GLU A 336 -10.78 20.34 -2.84
C GLU A 336 -11.24 20.77 -4.24
N ASP A 337 -10.82 21.96 -4.68
CA ASP A 337 -11.11 22.57 -5.97
C ASP A 337 -10.02 22.24 -7.01
N HIS A 338 -8.96 21.52 -6.59
CA HIS A 338 -7.84 21.08 -7.42
C HIS A 338 -7.95 19.58 -7.73
N PRO A 339 -8.71 19.16 -8.77
CA PRO A 339 -9.03 17.76 -9.00
C PRO A 339 -7.85 16.94 -9.53
N VAL A 340 -6.96 17.58 -10.29
CA VAL A 340 -5.85 16.94 -11.02
C VAL A 340 -4.60 17.80 -10.93
N ALA A 341 -3.47 17.18 -10.61
CA ALA A 341 -2.15 17.79 -10.63
C ALA A 341 -1.14 16.79 -11.24
N VAL A 342 -0.55 17.16 -12.36
CA VAL A 342 0.47 16.36 -13.05
C VAL A 342 1.76 17.13 -13.13
N HIS A 343 2.87 16.47 -12.85
CA HIS A 343 4.22 16.97 -13.10
C HIS A 343 4.97 15.92 -13.92
N VAL A 344 5.58 16.35 -15.03
CA VAL A 344 6.41 15.51 -15.89
C VAL A 344 7.78 16.16 -16.02
N ASP A 345 8.81 15.51 -15.51
CA ASP A 345 10.20 15.83 -15.85
C ASP A 345 10.67 14.91 -16.98
N LEU A 346 11.48 15.44 -17.88
CA LEU A 346 11.98 14.75 -19.05
C LEU A 346 13.49 14.47 -19.00
N GLY A 347 14.20 14.92 -17.96
CA GLY A 347 15.62 14.61 -17.84
C GLY A 347 16.42 15.49 -16.91
N GLY A 348 17.11 14.91 -15.95
CA GLY A 348 17.95 15.67 -15.04
C GLY A 348 18.63 14.80 -14.03
N ASP A 349 19.42 15.42 -13.14
CA ASP A 349 19.61 14.88 -11.78
C ASP A 349 18.92 15.92 -10.87
N ASP A 350 17.70 15.63 -10.46
CA ASP A 350 16.74 16.59 -9.96
C ASP A 350 16.54 16.50 -8.44
N SER A 351 16.02 17.59 -7.88
CA SER A 351 15.76 17.69 -6.46
C SER A 351 14.34 18.13 -6.18
N TYR A 352 13.53 17.16 -5.75
CA TYR A 352 12.15 17.39 -5.34
C TYR A 352 12.09 17.60 -3.83
N GLY A 353 11.88 18.84 -3.43
CA GLY A 353 11.98 19.26 -2.04
C GLY A 353 10.80 20.11 -1.56
N TYR A 354 11.10 20.87 -0.52
CA TYR A 354 10.22 21.88 0.02
C TYR A 354 11.06 22.96 0.69
N ARG A 355 10.45 24.12 0.92
CA ARG A 355 11.13 25.19 1.63
C ARG A 355 11.36 24.81 3.10
N GLU A 356 12.62 24.54 3.41
CA GLU A 356 13.07 24.27 4.77
C GLU A 356 13.05 25.56 5.61
N LEU A 357 12.32 25.52 6.72
CA LEU A 357 12.26 26.56 7.75
C LEU A 357 12.53 25.90 9.11
N PRO A 358 13.82 25.66 9.44
CA PRO A 358 14.17 24.91 10.63
C PRO A 358 13.55 25.46 11.91
N SER A 359 13.02 24.56 12.73
CA SER A 359 12.39 24.90 14.01
C SER A 359 13.25 24.46 15.19
N ALA A 360 13.02 25.03 16.37
CA ALA A 360 13.77 24.65 17.57
C ALA A 360 13.59 23.18 18.01
N GLY A 361 12.59 22.48 17.44
CA GLY A 361 12.32 21.07 17.67
C GLY A 361 13.00 20.12 16.68
N ASP A 362 13.72 20.63 15.68
CA ASP A 362 14.47 19.79 14.74
C ASP A 362 15.62 19.06 15.47
N LEU A 363 15.79 17.78 15.14
CA LEU A 363 16.82 16.92 15.71
C LEU A 363 17.75 16.40 14.61
N GLU A 364 18.95 16.01 15.00
CA GLU A 364 19.87 15.28 14.10
C GLU A 364 19.22 13.98 13.62
N GLY A 365 19.34 13.69 12.33
CA GLY A 365 18.74 12.52 11.68
C GLY A 365 17.26 12.68 11.27
N LEU A 366 16.70 13.89 11.41
CA LEU A 366 15.40 14.28 10.87
C LEU A 366 15.56 15.32 9.76
N LEU A 367 14.63 15.32 8.81
CA LEU A 367 14.46 16.39 7.83
C LEU A 367 14.26 17.76 8.52
N PRO A 368 14.68 18.89 7.96
CA PRO A 368 14.36 20.20 8.55
C PRO A 368 12.86 20.52 8.50
N SER A 369 12.31 21.17 9.53
CA SER A 369 10.89 21.58 9.51
C SER A 369 10.55 22.48 8.32
N ASP A 370 9.27 22.55 7.95
CA ASP A 370 8.71 23.66 7.17
C ASP A 370 8.05 24.70 8.11
N LEU A 371 7.22 25.60 7.56
CA LEU A 371 6.54 26.64 8.34
C LEU A 371 5.66 26.07 9.48
N ALA A 372 5.16 24.84 9.36
CA ALA A 372 4.32 24.22 10.38
C ALA A 372 5.13 23.81 11.62
N GLY A 373 6.44 23.62 11.48
CA GLY A 373 7.31 23.19 12.56
C GLY A 373 7.05 21.75 13.01
N ARG A 374 7.49 21.45 14.23
CA ARG A 374 7.36 20.13 14.85
C ARG A 374 6.49 20.14 16.10
N HIS A 375 5.90 18.99 16.39
CA HIS A 375 5.28 18.73 17.68
C HIS A 375 6.33 18.84 18.80
N THR A 376 5.91 19.35 19.96
CA THR A 376 6.76 19.32 21.15
C THR A 376 6.58 17.96 21.81
N PRO A 377 7.64 17.14 21.98
CA PRO A 377 7.51 15.79 22.50
C PRO A 377 6.78 15.73 23.85
N ASP A 378 5.96 14.69 24.01
CA ASP A 378 5.24 14.37 25.23
C ASP A 378 5.28 12.85 25.53
N ASP A 379 4.44 12.39 26.46
CA ASP A 379 4.42 10.97 26.86
C ASP A 379 3.92 10.02 25.74
N TYR A 380 3.20 10.54 24.75
CA TYR A 380 2.56 9.78 23.67
C TYR A 380 3.23 9.95 22.32
N TRP A 381 3.83 11.11 22.06
CA TRP A 381 4.40 11.43 20.75
C TRP A 381 5.77 12.11 20.82
N GLY A 382 6.61 11.78 19.84
CA GLY A 382 7.90 12.43 19.61
C GLY A 382 7.78 13.72 18.79
N PRO A 383 8.89 14.29 18.32
CA PRO A 383 8.92 15.55 17.58
C PRO A 383 8.59 15.36 16.09
N TYR A 384 7.42 14.79 15.79
CA TYR A 384 6.97 14.59 14.41
C TYR A 384 6.67 15.92 13.69
N SER A 385 6.78 15.93 12.37
CA SER A 385 6.41 17.08 11.54
C SER A 385 4.91 17.39 11.57
N ARG A 386 4.59 18.67 11.71
CA ARG A 386 3.21 19.18 11.64
C ARG A 386 2.83 19.65 10.23
N SER A 387 3.66 19.36 9.22
CA SER A 387 3.36 19.67 7.82
C SER A 387 2.05 19.02 7.39
N HIS A 388 1.17 19.82 6.80
CA HIS A 388 -0.09 19.38 6.18
C HIS A 388 -0.06 19.51 4.65
N VAL A 389 1.08 19.93 4.09
CA VAL A 389 1.23 20.20 2.66
C VAL A 389 1.48 18.89 1.92
N ALA A 390 0.60 18.57 0.98
CA ALA A 390 0.78 17.46 0.04
C ALA A 390 1.83 17.84 -1.02
N ARG A 391 2.69 16.90 -1.41
CA ARG A 391 3.81 17.10 -2.35
C ARG A 391 4.01 15.86 -3.22
N GLN A 392 4.91 15.92 -4.20
CA GLN A 392 5.45 14.78 -4.96
C GLN A 392 4.42 13.68 -5.25
N GLY A 393 3.56 13.88 -6.26
CA GLY A 393 2.63 12.83 -6.68
C GLY A 393 1.50 12.53 -5.70
N ALA A 394 1.16 13.44 -4.78
CA ALA A 394 0.14 13.19 -3.77
C ALA A 394 -1.28 13.54 -4.25
N GLY A 395 -2.20 12.57 -4.20
CA GLY A 395 -3.62 12.73 -4.49
C GLY A 395 -4.48 12.83 -3.23
N VAL A 396 -4.72 14.05 -2.74
CA VAL A 396 -5.66 14.32 -1.66
C VAL A 396 -6.99 14.77 -2.26
N LEU A 397 -8.03 13.94 -2.12
CA LEU A 397 -9.33 14.13 -2.76
C LEU A 397 -9.24 14.34 -4.28
N GLY A 398 -8.22 13.83 -4.96
CA GLY A 398 -7.99 14.09 -6.37
C GLY A 398 -6.90 13.16 -6.91
N TYR A 399 -6.36 13.51 -8.08
CA TYR A 399 -5.29 12.76 -8.72
C TYR A 399 -4.00 13.58 -8.71
N GLY A 400 -3.00 13.11 -7.98
CA GLY A 400 -1.64 13.65 -8.01
C GLY A 400 -0.71 12.67 -8.69
N MET A 401 0.00 13.10 -9.73
CA MET A 401 0.96 12.27 -10.46
C MET A 401 2.24 13.04 -10.71
N LEU A 402 3.36 12.49 -10.26
CA LEU A 402 4.72 12.93 -10.61
C LEU A 402 5.37 11.83 -11.44
N LEU A 403 5.79 12.17 -12.65
CA LEU A 403 6.55 11.33 -13.55
C LEU A 403 7.92 11.97 -13.73
N ASP A 404 8.95 11.37 -13.16
CA ASP A 404 10.32 11.63 -13.57
C ASP A 404 10.67 10.64 -14.69
N LEU A 405 10.99 11.16 -15.87
CA LEU A 405 11.32 10.35 -17.05
C LEU A 405 12.78 10.52 -17.45
N GLY A 406 13.61 11.05 -16.55
CA GLY A 406 14.99 11.39 -16.84
C GLY A 406 15.99 10.24 -16.78
N GLY A 407 15.74 9.26 -15.92
CA GLY A 407 16.67 8.16 -15.67
C GLY A 407 17.97 8.62 -14.98
N GLY A 408 17.89 9.71 -14.20
CA GLY A 408 19.03 10.41 -13.61
C GLY A 408 19.33 9.99 -12.19
N GLN A 409 20.02 10.81 -11.41
CA GLN A 409 20.16 10.58 -9.97
C GLN A 409 19.38 11.63 -9.18
N ASP A 410 18.25 11.22 -8.63
CA ASP A 410 17.21 12.09 -8.12
C ASP A 410 17.11 12.08 -6.59
N VAL A 411 16.69 13.22 -6.05
CA VAL A 411 16.57 13.42 -4.61
C VAL A 411 15.16 13.88 -4.26
N TYR A 412 14.40 12.98 -3.63
CA TYR A 412 13.04 13.22 -3.17
C TYR A 412 13.02 13.43 -1.65
N ARG A 413 12.78 14.66 -1.19
CA ARG A 413 12.70 14.99 0.25
C ARG A 413 11.37 15.66 0.59
N SER A 414 10.66 15.10 1.55
CA SER A 414 9.38 15.68 2.01
C SER A 414 9.05 15.29 3.44
N LEU A 415 8.32 16.12 4.17
CA LEU A 415 7.97 15.79 5.55
C LEU A 415 6.86 14.73 5.61
N ARG A 416 5.72 14.98 4.98
CA ARG A 416 4.52 14.13 5.04
C ARG A 416 3.73 14.23 3.74
N LYS A 417 2.88 13.24 3.45
CA LYS A 417 1.90 13.25 2.35
C LYS A 417 2.54 13.49 0.99
N SER A 418 3.42 12.57 0.59
CA SER A 418 4.25 12.75 -0.61
C SER A 418 4.71 11.43 -1.19
N GLN A 419 5.40 11.48 -2.32
CA GLN A 419 6.00 10.32 -2.98
C GLN A 419 4.91 9.27 -3.27
N GLY A 420 3.89 9.67 -4.02
CA GLY A 420 2.77 8.82 -4.39
C GLY A 420 1.73 8.61 -3.28
N PHE A 421 1.51 9.58 -2.38
CA PHE A 421 0.55 9.46 -1.28
C PHE A 421 -0.91 9.66 -1.72
N ALA A 422 -1.87 8.94 -1.12
CA ALA A 422 -3.29 9.14 -1.40
C ALA A 422 -4.16 9.29 -0.14
N THR A 423 -5.17 10.17 -0.21
CA THR A 423 -6.30 10.16 0.73
C THR A 423 -7.59 10.54 0.03
N PHE A 424 -8.54 9.61 -0.02
CA PHE A 424 -9.76 9.66 -0.82
C PHE A 424 -9.48 10.08 -2.28
N GLY A 425 -8.38 9.60 -2.84
CA GLY A 425 -7.84 10.02 -4.13
C GLY A 425 -6.86 8.99 -4.68
N VAL A 426 -6.06 9.40 -5.67
CA VAL A 426 -5.03 8.59 -6.29
C VAL A 426 -3.71 9.35 -6.32
N GLY A 427 -2.67 8.76 -5.73
CA GLY A 427 -1.30 9.28 -5.75
C GLY A 427 -0.38 8.35 -6.54
N LEU A 428 0.48 8.93 -7.36
CA LEU A 428 1.47 8.23 -8.18
C LEU A 428 2.77 9.02 -8.20
N LEU A 429 3.87 8.36 -7.84
CA LEU A 429 5.21 8.76 -8.23
C LEU A 429 5.76 7.65 -9.12
N PHE A 430 6.25 8.02 -10.30
CA PHE A 430 6.95 7.13 -11.21
C PHE A 430 8.31 7.75 -11.52
N ASP A 431 9.37 7.00 -11.25
CA ASP A 431 10.73 7.30 -11.68
C ASP A 431 11.15 6.29 -12.76
N ASP A 432 11.87 6.75 -13.79
CA ASP A 432 12.34 5.91 -14.90
C ASP A 432 13.72 5.29 -14.63
N GLY A 433 14.27 5.49 -13.42
CA GLY A 433 15.43 4.84 -12.83
C GLY A 433 16.52 5.82 -12.41
N GLY A 434 17.51 5.35 -11.67
CA GLY A 434 18.49 6.22 -11.05
C GLY A 434 19.11 5.60 -9.81
N ASP A 435 20.20 6.19 -9.31
CA ASP A 435 20.66 5.84 -7.95
C ASP A 435 20.03 6.83 -6.96
N ASP A 436 18.77 6.63 -6.61
CA ASP A 436 17.91 7.67 -6.06
C ASP A 436 17.81 7.67 -4.54
N SER A 437 17.35 8.79 -4.01
CA SER A 437 17.17 8.98 -2.56
C SER A 437 15.78 9.51 -2.23
N TYR A 438 14.96 8.64 -1.65
CA TYR A 438 13.63 8.94 -1.14
C TYR A 438 13.63 9.11 0.38
N GLU A 439 13.50 10.34 0.88
CA GLU A 439 13.43 10.64 2.31
C GLU A 439 12.10 11.29 2.68
N ALA A 440 11.36 10.64 3.59
CA ALA A 440 10.14 11.18 4.18
C ALA A 440 10.02 10.94 5.68
N GLU A 441 9.10 11.63 6.38
CA GLU A 441 8.77 11.25 7.76
C GLU A 441 7.55 10.32 7.84
N ASN A 442 6.44 10.69 7.19
CA ASN A 442 5.20 9.92 7.37
C ASN A 442 4.17 10.04 6.24
N GLY A 443 3.51 8.92 5.89
CA GLY A 443 2.47 8.92 4.87
C GLY A 443 3.08 9.22 3.51
N ALA A 444 4.00 8.38 3.05
CA ALA A 444 4.76 8.58 1.83
C ALA A 444 5.21 7.27 1.20
N GLN A 445 5.86 7.32 0.04
CA GLN A 445 6.46 6.16 -0.65
C GLN A 445 5.39 5.10 -0.95
N GLY A 446 4.40 5.50 -1.75
CA GLY A 446 3.25 4.65 -2.09
C GLY A 446 2.37 4.34 -0.88
N SER A 447 1.89 5.37 -0.18
CA SER A 447 1.05 5.21 1.02
C SER A 447 -0.38 5.72 0.81
N ALA A 448 -1.38 4.93 1.17
CA ALA A 448 -2.79 5.28 0.99
C ALA A 448 -3.61 5.27 2.28
N VAL A 449 -4.52 6.24 2.36
CA VAL A 449 -5.56 6.35 3.40
C VAL A 449 -6.92 6.46 2.73
N VAL A 450 -7.55 5.33 2.43
CA VAL A 450 -8.71 5.22 1.52
C VAL A 450 -8.32 5.76 0.12
N GLY A 451 -8.07 4.90 -0.86
CA GLY A 451 -7.56 5.34 -2.17
C GLY A 451 -6.57 4.37 -2.79
N LEU A 452 -5.89 4.84 -3.86
CA LEU A 452 -4.80 4.12 -4.53
C LEU A 452 -3.51 4.94 -4.44
N ALA A 453 -2.41 4.33 -4.02
CA ALA A 453 -1.11 4.98 -3.89
C ALA A 453 -0.01 4.11 -4.47
N LEU A 454 0.77 4.62 -5.42
CA LEU A 454 1.90 3.92 -6.01
C LEU A 454 3.17 4.79 -5.95
N LEU A 455 4.27 4.18 -5.54
CA LEU A 455 5.62 4.60 -5.92
C LEU A 455 6.18 3.50 -6.81
N ILE A 456 6.67 3.86 -7.99
CA ILE A 456 7.30 2.95 -8.94
C ILE A 456 8.68 3.50 -9.25
N ASP A 457 9.71 2.71 -8.96
CA ASP A 457 11.08 2.88 -9.44
C ASP A 457 11.43 1.73 -10.38
N LYS A 458 12.26 2.01 -11.38
CA LYS A 458 12.51 1.12 -12.51
C LYS A 458 13.90 0.52 -12.58
N ASP A 459 14.92 1.12 -11.97
CA ASP A 459 16.31 0.63 -12.03
C ASP A 459 17.21 1.47 -11.12
N GLY A 460 18.18 0.86 -10.44
CA GLY A 460 19.35 1.52 -9.83
C GLY A 460 19.47 1.28 -8.32
N ASP A 461 20.58 1.73 -7.69
CA ASP A 461 20.86 1.41 -6.28
C ASP A 461 20.21 2.45 -5.33
N ASP A 462 18.98 2.18 -4.89
CA ASP A 462 18.09 3.15 -4.26
C ASP A 462 18.09 3.16 -2.73
N ARG A 463 17.63 4.28 -2.19
CA ARG A 463 17.49 4.49 -0.75
C ARG A 463 16.12 5.03 -0.38
N TYR A 464 15.37 4.20 0.33
CA TYR A 464 14.04 4.55 0.86
C TYR A 464 14.09 4.74 2.37
N ARG A 465 13.96 5.97 2.85
CA ARG A 465 13.95 6.28 4.29
C ARG A 465 12.65 6.94 4.73
N ALA A 466 11.92 6.29 5.64
CA ALA A 466 10.71 6.84 6.26
C ALA A 466 10.57 6.47 7.74
N PHE A 467 9.76 7.17 8.54
CA PHE A 467 9.57 6.84 9.96
C PHE A 467 8.25 6.17 10.28
N GLY A 468 7.20 6.44 9.49
CA GLY A 468 5.84 5.96 9.74
C GLY A 468 5.00 5.86 8.47
N HIS A 469 4.10 4.89 8.36
CA HIS A 469 3.07 4.82 7.32
C HIS A 469 3.64 5.02 5.91
N ALA A 470 4.57 4.18 5.48
CA ALA A 470 5.29 4.36 4.23
C ALA A 470 5.73 3.04 3.58
N GLN A 471 6.30 3.11 2.38
CA GLN A 471 6.85 1.96 1.64
C GLN A 471 5.76 0.92 1.38
N GLY A 472 4.74 1.31 0.60
CA GLY A 472 3.58 0.45 0.33
C GLY A 472 2.61 0.32 1.52
N PHE A 473 2.40 1.37 2.32
CA PHE A 473 1.48 1.31 3.46
C PHE A 473 0.02 1.53 3.07
N SER A 474 -0.85 0.60 3.43
CA SER A 474 -2.29 0.70 3.19
C SER A 474 -3.10 0.81 4.49
N PHE A 475 -3.96 1.81 4.59
CA PHE A 475 -4.91 1.95 5.69
C PHE A 475 -6.26 1.28 5.35
N VAL A 476 -7.39 1.90 5.72
CA VAL A 476 -8.74 1.39 5.49
C VAL A 476 -9.10 1.39 4.00
N SER A 477 -9.57 0.25 3.47
CA SER A 477 -10.14 0.11 2.11
C SER A 477 -9.31 0.80 1.01
N SER A 478 -8.00 0.61 1.06
CA SER A 478 -7.04 1.22 0.12
C SER A 478 -6.11 0.19 -0.51
N PHE A 479 -5.53 0.54 -1.65
CA PHE A 479 -4.41 -0.17 -2.24
C PHE A 479 -3.18 0.73 -2.19
N ALA A 480 -2.05 0.18 -1.76
CA ALA A 480 -0.80 0.91 -1.64
C ALA A 480 0.35 0.02 -2.06
N ALA A 481 1.21 0.50 -2.96
CA ALA A 481 2.38 -0.24 -3.39
C ALA A 481 3.63 0.65 -3.51
N LEU A 482 4.77 0.09 -3.09
CA LEU A 482 6.07 0.49 -3.58
C LEU A 482 6.55 -0.68 -4.45
N ILE A 483 6.86 -0.38 -5.72
CA ILE A 483 7.36 -1.34 -6.69
C ILE A 483 8.73 -0.84 -7.12
N ASP A 484 9.76 -1.58 -6.73
CA ASP A 484 11.11 -1.45 -7.22
C ASP A 484 11.40 -2.61 -8.19
N SER A 485 12.19 -2.34 -9.22
CA SER A 485 12.41 -3.27 -10.31
C SER A 485 13.79 -3.91 -10.31
N TYR A 486 14.86 -3.19 -9.95
CA TYR A 486 16.24 -3.69 -10.02
C TYR A 486 17.15 -2.76 -9.20
N GLY A 487 18.07 -3.30 -8.41
CA GLY A 487 19.01 -2.47 -7.64
C GLY A 487 19.63 -3.24 -6.49
N ASP A 488 20.71 -2.75 -5.86
CA ASP A 488 21.04 -3.18 -4.48
C ASP A 488 20.46 -2.14 -3.49
N ASP A 489 19.22 -2.34 -3.05
CA ASP A 489 18.40 -1.31 -2.43
C ASP A 489 18.43 -1.29 -0.90
N HIS A 490 18.16 -0.12 -0.33
CA HIS A 490 18.04 0.06 1.13
C HIS A 490 16.71 0.66 1.56
N TYR A 491 15.83 -0.19 2.08
CA TYR A 491 14.57 0.16 2.71
C TYR A 491 14.74 0.36 4.23
N GLU A 492 14.74 1.60 4.68
CA GLU A 492 14.96 2.01 6.06
C GLU A 492 13.73 2.65 6.73
N MET A 493 13.23 1.99 7.78
CA MET A 493 12.30 2.53 8.76
C MET A 493 12.91 2.58 10.17
N PRO A 494 13.63 3.66 10.53
CA PRO A 494 14.46 3.70 11.73
C PRO A 494 13.67 3.57 13.03
N ALA A 495 14.26 2.88 14.02
CA ALA A 495 13.71 2.85 15.37
C ALA A 495 13.90 4.16 16.13
N THR A 496 14.97 4.90 15.82
CA THR A 496 15.34 6.17 16.46
C THR A 496 15.83 7.19 15.43
N PRO A 497 15.61 8.50 15.65
CA PRO A 497 14.85 9.10 16.76
C PRO A 497 13.37 8.68 16.75
N VAL A 498 12.76 8.60 17.94
CA VAL A 498 11.37 8.14 18.08
C VAL A 498 10.43 9.32 17.80
N LEU A 499 9.69 9.24 16.70
CA LEU A 499 8.63 10.17 16.30
C LEU A 499 7.25 9.62 16.67
N PHE A 500 7.02 8.34 16.37
CA PHE A 500 5.74 7.66 16.52
C PHE A 500 5.85 6.57 17.57
N HIS A 501 5.39 6.82 18.80
CA HIS A 501 5.63 5.85 19.89
C HIS A 501 4.91 4.54 19.61
N SER A 502 5.66 3.43 19.62
CA SER A 502 5.07 2.10 19.60
C SER A 502 4.61 1.65 21.00
N PRO A 503 3.38 1.15 21.16
CA PRO A 503 2.96 0.48 22.39
C PRO A 503 3.78 -0.77 22.73
N GLN A 504 4.38 -1.42 21.73
CA GLN A 504 5.22 -2.61 21.89
C GLN A 504 6.61 -2.27 22.46
N GLN A 505 7.09 -1.05 22.21
CA GLN A 505 8.36 -0.51 22.73
C GLN A 505 8.20 0.96 23.18
N PRO A 506 7.40 1.25 24.23
CA PRO A 506 6.99 2.60 24.58
C PRO A 506 8.16 3.57 24.77
N GLY A 507 8.19 4.63 23.96
CA GLY A 507 9.21 5.69 24.01
C GLY A 507 10.62 5.28 23.56
N SER A 508 10.77 4.07 23.00
CA SER A 508 12.08 3.52 22.62
C SER A 508 12.19 3.09 21.15
N ALA A 509 11.07 2.94 20.44
CA ALA A 509 11.06 2.61 19.03
C ALA A 509 9.83 3.19 18.30
N ASN A 510 9.98 3.45 17.00
CA ASN A 510 8.89 3.89 16.14
C ASN A 510 7.86 2.77 15.87
N ALA A 511 6.57 3.12 15.88
CA ALA A 511 5.53 2.38 15.17
C ALA A 511 5.64 2.73 13.69
N SER A 512 6.39 1.91 12.94
CA SER A 512 6.78 2.20 11.56
C SER A 512 5.64 1.98 10.59
N LEU A 513 4.89 0.88 10.70
CA LEU A 513 3.72 0.66 9.84
C LEU A 513 4.06 0.84 8.35
N GLY A 514 4.96 0.04 7.82
CA GLY A 514 5.40 0.18 6.43
C GLY A 514 6.05 -1.06 5.86
N GLN A 515 6.69 -0.94 4.70
CA GLN A 515 7.28 -2.09 3.98
C GLN A 515 6.20 -3.15 3.68
N GLY A 516 5.19 -2.77 2.91
CA GLY A 516 4.06 -3.65 2.55
C GLY A 516 3.09 -3.90 3.70
N THR A 517 2.91 -2.93 4.60
CA THR A 517 2.05 -3.09 5.78
C THR A 517 0.60 -2.63 5.51
N ALA A 518 -0.37 -3.49 5.86
CA ALA A 518 -1.80 -3.14 5.85
C ALA A 518 -2.35 -2.94 7.26
N PHE A 519 -3.16 -1.90 7.47
CA PHE A 519 -3.68 -1.53 8.78
C PHE A 519 -5.13 -1.06 8.75
N GLY A 520 -6.03 -1.80 9.40
CA GLY A 520 -7.40 -1.38 9.62
C GLY A 520 -7.61 -0.53 10.87
N TRP A 521 -8.66 0.28 10.86
CA TRP A 521 -9.01 1.13 11.98
C TRP A 521 -9.77 0.36 13.05
N ARG A 522 -9.15 0.21 14.23
CA ARG A 522 -9.74 -0.48 15.39
C ARG A 522 -10.07 0.49 16.53
N ARG A 523 -11.34 0.53 16.98
CA ARG A 523 -11.74 1.28 18.18
C ARG A 523 -12.65 0.49 19.14
N ASP A 524 -12.00 -0.22 20.07
CA ASP A 524 -12.67 -1.06 21.07
C ASP A 524 -13.70 -0.31 21.94
N ALA A 525 -13.45 0.97 22.25
CA ALA A 525 -14.31 1.75 23.16
C ALA A 525 -15.73 2.00 22.61
N THR A 526 -15.88 2.03 21.28
CA THR A 526 -17.17 2.26 20.60
C THR A 526 -17.63 1.05 19.79
N ALA A 527 -16.80 0.00 19.70
CA ALA A 527 -17.00 -1.16 18.82
C ALA A 527 -17.18 -0.79 17.34
N THR A 528 -16.63 0.37 16.95
CA THR A 528 -16.57 0.82 15.56
C THR A 528 -15.24 0.39 14.99
N HIS A 529 -15.28 -0.37 13.91
CA HIS A 529 -14.12 -0.96 13.27
C HIS A 529 -14.28 -0.82 11.76
N LEU A 530 -13.15 -0.64 11.07
CA LEU A 530 -13.07 -0.64 9.61
C LEU A 530 -11.85 -1.46 9.20
N ALA A 531 -12.07 -2.44 8.34
CA ALA A 531 -11.04 -3.30 7.79
C ALA A 531 -9.97 -2.50 7.04
N GLY A 532 -8.74 -3.02 7.09
CA GLY A 532 -7.63 -2.49 6.32
C GLY A 532 -7.79 -2.76 4.83
N GLY A 533 -6.79 -2.35 4.07
CA GLY A 533 -6.70 -2.53 2.63
C GLY A 533 -5.67 -3.59 2.26
N VAL A 534 -5.18 -3.47 1.03
CA VAL A 534 -4.12 -4.32 0.46
C VAL A 534 -2.85 -3.48 0.33
N ALA A 535 -1.74 -4.01 0.82
CA ALA A 535 -0.43 -3.36 0.83
C ALA A 535 0.61 -4.27 0.16
N LEU A 536 1.46 -3.69 -0.69
CA LEU A 536 2.54 -4.38 -1.39
C LEU A 536 3.86 -3.61 -1.24
N LEU A 537 4.90 -4.30 -0.81
CA LEU A 537 6.27 -3.96 -1.17
C LEU A 537 6.74 -5.01 -2.15
N ARG A 538 7.14 -4.60 -3.35
CA ARG A 538 7.61 -5.47 -4.41
C ARG A 538 9.02 -5.03 -4.80
N ASP A 539 9.98 -5.92 -4.63
CA ASP A 539 11.34 -5.77 -5.17
C ASP A 539 11.60 -6.94 -6.11
N ARG A 540 12.04 -6.70 -7.35
CA ARG A 540 12.19 -7.81 -8.31
C ARG A 540 13.57 -8.44 -8.33
N ALA A 541 14.62 -7.77 -7.86
CA ALA A 541 15.99 -8.27 -7.94
C ALA A 541 17.00 -7.34 -7.27
N GLY A 542 17.89 -7.90 -6.46
CA GLY A 542 18.94 -7.12 -5.79
C GLY A 542 19.65 -7.88 -4.69
N ASP A 543 20.76 -7.39 -4.14
CA ASP A 543 21.19 -7.82 -2.80
C ASP A 543 20.67 -6.80 -1.76
N ASP A 544 19.44 -6.98 -1.30
CA ASP A 544 18.67 -5.92 -0.67
C ASP A 544 18.77 -5.85 0.85
N ARG A 545 18.43 -4.67 1.38
CA ARG A 545 18.41 -4.43 2.82
C ARG A 545 17.10 -3.82 3.29
N TYR A 546 16.44 -4.55 4.19
CA TYR A 546 15.20 -4.13 4.84
C TYR A 546 15.42 -3.94 6.34
N ASP A 547 15.55 -2.69 6.80
CA ASP A 547 15.64 -2.36 8.22
C ASP A 547 14.38 -1.65 8.68
N GLY A 548 13.58 -2.25 9.57
CA GLY A 548 12.34 -1.60 10.04
C GLY A 548 12.09 -1.74 11.54
N SER A 549 11.38 -0.81 12.17
CA SER A 549 11.12 -0.85 13.61
C SER A 549 9.96 -1.81 13.96
N VAL A 550 8.75 -1.28 14.17
CA VAL A 550 7.58 -2.06 14.60
C VAL A 550 6.50 -2.04 13.52
N PHE A 551 5.91 -3.20 13.22
CA PHE A 551 4.96 -3.42 12.12
C PHE A 551 5.57 -3.10 10.75
N VAL A 552 6.43 -3.99 10.26
CA VAL A 552 7.20 -3.83 9.02
C VAL A 552 7.37 -5.15 8.28
N GLN A 553 7.59 -5.11 6.97
CA GLN A 553 7.98 -6.26 6.14
C GLN A 553 6.82 -7.25 5.98
N GLY A 554 5.83 -6.88 5.16
CA GLY A 554 4.67 -7.71 4.82
C GLY A 554 3.69 -7.93 5.97
N VAL A 555 3.54 -6.96 6.85
CA VAL A 555 2.77 -7.10 8.09
C VAL A 555 1.31 -6.66 7.92
N ALA A 556 0.41 -7.26 8.68
CA ALA A 556 -0.98 -6.81 8.70
C ALA A 556 -1.58 -6.68 10.10
N TYR A 557 -2.38 -5.64 10.30
CA TYR A 557 -3.07 -5.38 11.57
C TYR A 557 -4.53 -5.01 11.29
N TRP A 558 -5.47 -5.66 11.99
CA TRP A 558 -6.89 -5.40 11.88
C TRP A 558 -7.47 -5.57 10.45
N MET A 559 -7.76 -6.81 10.06
CA MET A 559 -8.48 -7.14 8.81
C MET A 559 -7.93 -6.45 7.55
N GLY A 560 -6.64 -6.53 7.29
CA GLY A 560 -6.00 -6.11 6.03
C GLY A 560 -5.14 -7.22 5.44
N LEU A 561 -4.60 -7.01 4.25
CA LEU A 561 -3.64 -7.90 3.57
C LEU A 561 -2.31 -7.17 3.36
N GLY A 562 -1.28 -7.55 4.14
CA GLY A 562 0.08 -7.04 3.98
C GLY A 562 0.94 -8.04 3.21
N ILE A 563 1.72 -7.55 2.24
CA ILE A 563 2.58 -8.36 1.37
C ILE A 563 3.94 -7.69 1.25
N LEU A 564 5.00 -8.45 1.52
CA LEU A 564 6.34 -8.19 1.00
C LEU A 564 6.65 -9.33 0.04
N ALA A 565 7.06 -8.99 -1.18
CA ALA A 565 7.42 -9.94 -2.22
C ALA A 565 8.76 -9.53 -2.84
N ASP A 566 9.82 -10.15 -2.35
CA ASP A 566 11.14 -10.15 -2.96
C ASP A 566 11.28 -11.35 -3.90
N ALA A 567 12.05 -11.25 -4.97
CA ALA A 567 12.10 -12.27 -6.04
C ALA A 567 13.46 -12.91 -6.28
N GLU A 568 14.58 -12.22 -6.09
CA GLU A 568 15.93 -12.81 -6.17
C GLU A 568 16.93 -11.92 -5.44
N GLY A 569 17.85 -12.53 -4.68
CA GLY A 569 18.80 -11.71 -3.94
C GLY A 569 19.44 -12.38 -2.74
N GLY A 570 20.56 -11.86 -2.27
CA GLY A 570 21.15 -12.26 -0.98
C GLY A 570 20.84 -11.26 0.11
N ASP A 571 19.60 -11.26 0.62
CA ASP A 571 19.05 -10.11 1.30
C ASP A 571 19.22 -10.12 2.81
N ARG A 572 18.87 -8.97 3.41
CA ARG A 572 18.97 -8.75 4.85
C ARG A 572 17.71 -8.12 5.40
N TYR A 573 17.03 -8.87 6.26
CA TYR A 573 15.80 -8.45 6.90
C TYR A 573 16.00 -8.22 8.39
N ASN A 574 15.89 -6.98 8.88
CA ASN A 574 15.96 -6.65 10.31
C ASN A 574 14.69 -5.95 10.80
N GLY A 575 13.87 -6.63 11.60
CA GLY A 575 12.68 -6.07 12.26
C GLY A 575 12.81 -6.05 13.79
N LEU A 576 12.27 -5.04 14.49
CA LEU A 576 12.32 -5.04 15.97
C LEU A 576 11.17 -5.84 16.60
N PHE A 577 9.93 -5.66 16.11
CA PHE A 577 8.75 -6.27 16.72
C PHE A 577 7.59 -6.27 15.71
N TYR A 578 6.90 -7.40 15.55
CA TYR A 578 5.90 -7.63 14.51
C TYR A 578 6.51 -7.32 13.15
N SER A 579 7.33 -8.23 12.66
CA SER A 579 8.04 -8.12 11.39
C SER A 579 7.99 -9.40 10.58
N GLN A 580 8.30 -9.30 9.29
CA GLN A 580 8.55 -10.44 8.38
C GLN A 580 7.32 -11.35 8.28
N GLY A 581 6.24 -10.83 7.71
CA GLY A 581 4.98 -11.56 7.54
C GLY A 581 4.14 -11.67 8.81
N ALA A 582 4.42 -10.91 9.87
CA ALA A 582 3.62 -11.00 11.10
C ALA A 582 2.22 -10.39 10.93
N SER A 583 1.21 -10.99 11.56
CA SER A 583 -0.18 -10.51 11.51
C SER A 583 -0.84 -10.47 12.89
N ALA A 584 -1.76 -9.52 13.08
CA ALA A 584 -2.54 -9.38 14.31
C ALA A 584 -3.99 -8.92 14.08
N HIS A 585 -4.91 -9.50 14.85
CA HIS A 585 -6.34 -9.14 14.89
C HIS A 585 -7.07 -9.34 13.55
N PHE A 586 -7.35 -10.59 13.18
CA PHE A 586 -8.10 -10.96 11.98
C PHE A 586 -7.43 -10.54 10.66
N ALA A 587 -6.13 -10.28 10.68
CA ALA A 587 -5.39 -9.79 9.52
C ALA A 587 -4.80 -10.95 8.70
N ASN A 588 -4.36 -10.64 7.48
CA ASN A 588 -3.72 -11.57 6.57
C ASN A 588 -2.34 -11.03 6.20
N ALA A 589 -1.30 -11.83 6.36
CA ALA A 589 0.05 -11.43 5.98
C ALA A 589 0.69 -12.49 5.10
N VAL A 590 1.37 -12.05 4.04
CA VAL A 590 2.18 -12.91 3.19
C VAL A 590 3.58 -12.31 3.08
N PHE A 591 4.58 -13.13 3.33
CA PHE A 591 5.97 -12.80 3.05
C PHE A 591 6.47 -13.81 2.03
N LEU A 592 6.86 -13.32 0.87
CA LEU A 592 7.39 -14.10 -0.23
C LEU A 592 8.81 -13.63 -0.46
N GLU A 593 9.74 -14.56 -0.39
CA GLU A 593 11.15 -14.33 -0.64
C GLU A 593 11.61 -15.33 -1.68
N GLY A 594 12.47 -14.85 -2.58
CA GLY A 594 12.91 -15.53 -3.77
C GLY A 594 13.99 -16.56 -3.47
N ALA A 595 14.93 -16.69 -4.40
CA ALA A 595 16.11 -17.54 -4.19
C ALA A 595 17.30 -16.67 -3.78
N GLY A 596 18.13 -17.18 -2.87
CA GLY A 596 19.09 -16.29 -2.22
C GLY A 596 20.07 -16.92 -1.24
N ASN A 597 20.62 -16.12 -0.35
CA ASN A 597 21.32 -16.58 0.87
C ASN A 597 21.06 -15.55 1.95
N ASP A 598 19.94 -15.71 2.63
CA ASP A 598 19.20 -14.64 3.25
C ASP A 598 19.44 -14.58 4.75
N HIS A 599 19.44 -13.37 5.27
CA HIS A 599 19.76 -13.11 6.67
C HIS A 599 18.61 -12.42 7.38
N TYR A 600 17.91 -13.19 8.22
CA TYR A 600 16.79 -12.71 9.02
C TYR A 600 17.23 -12.38 10.45
N ASN A 601 17.20 -11.09 10.80
CA ASN A 601 17.54 -10.48 12.10
C ASN A 601 19.00 -10.72 12.55
N ALA A 602 19.90 -11.02 11.62
CA ALA A 602 21.30 -11.31 11.89
C ALA A 602 22.07 -10.07 12.39
N ASP A 603 21.80 -8.90 11.80
CA ASP A 603 22.51 -7.66 12.12
C ASP A 603 21.87 -6.93 13.31
N ARG A 604 20.56 -7.07 13.49
CA ARG A 604 19.83 -6.53 14.65
C ARG A 604 18.77 -7.52 15.15
N PRO A 605 18.97 -8.13 16.33
CA PRO A 605 18.01 -9.08 16.89
C PRO A 605 16.63 -8.45 17.11
N ALA A 606 15.59 -9.18 16.71
CA ALA A 606 14.22 -8.85 17.06
C ALA A 606 14.02 -8.91 18.59
N VAL A 607 13.19 -8.01 19.11
CA VAL A 607 12.84 -7.96 20.53
C VAL A 607 11.82 -9.03 20.86
N HIS A 608 10.85 -9.26 19.98
CA HIS A 608 9.75 -10.22 20.13
C HIS A 608 9.03 -10.35 18.77
N SER A 609 8.23 -11.39 18.55
CA SER A 609 7.26 -11.51 17.45
C SER A 609 7.80 -11.15 16.06
N SER A 610 8.35 -12.12 15.34
CA SER A 610 8.96 -11.90 14.02
C SER A 610 8.84 -13.17 13.18
N ILE A 611 9.20 -13.13 11.89
CA ILE A 611 9.32 -14.30 11.00
C ILE A 611 8.07 -15.19 11.02
N GLY A 612 7.05 -14.83 10.25
CA GLY A 612 5.88 -15.68 10.06
C GLY A 612 5.05 -15.88 11.34
N LEU A 613 4.64 -14.80 12.03
CA LEU A 613 3.77 -14.89 13.22
C LEU A 613 2.31 -14.61 12.89
N ALA A 614 1.39 -15.47 13.32
CA ALA A 614 -0.05 -15.18 13.32
C ALA A 614 -0.61 -14.95 14.74
N HIS A 615 -1.27 -13.81 14.97
CA HIS A 615 -1.88 -13.47 16.27
C HIS A 615 -3.36 -13.07 16.17
N ASP A 616 -4.19 -13.47 17.13
CA ASP A 616 -5.58 -13.02 17.29
C ASP A 616 -6.41 -13.23 16.00
N TYR A 617 -6.70 -14.49 15.65
CA TYR A 617 -7.49 -14.86 14.45
C TYR A 617 -6.91 -14.43 13.11
N SER A 618 -5.62 -14.11 13.08
CA SER A 618 -4.94 -13.75 11.84
C SER A 618 -4.39 -14.98 11.13
N VAL A 619 -4.12 -14.83 9.84
CA VAL A 619 -3.50 -15.87 9.02
C VAL A 619 -2.22 -15.32 8.42
N THR A 620 -1.13 -16.06 8.58
CA THR A 620 0.18 -15.71 8.03
C THR A 620 0.70 -16.86 7.20
N VAL A 621 1.21 -16.53 6.02
CA VAL A 621 1.99 -17.41 5.17
C VAL A 621 3.34 -16.78 4.91
N PHE A 622 4.42 -17.48 5.23
CA PHE A 622 5.78 -17.09 4.92
C PHE A 622 6.37 -18.17 4.01
N VAL A 623 6.90 -17.77 2.86
CA VAL A 623 7.61 -18.67 1.94
C VAL A 623 8.96 -18.07 1.57
N GLU A 624 9.98 -18.89 1.75
CA GLU A 624 11.34 -18.70 1.21
C GLU A 624 11.51 -19.76 0.10
N ASP A 625 12.08 -19.37 -1.06
CA ASP A 625 12.15 -20.21 -2.27
C ASP A 625 13.55 -20.78 -2.58
N GLY A 626 14.47 -20.69 -1.62
CA GLY A 626 15.64 -21.52 -1.41
C GLY A 626 16.94 -20.73 -1.31
N GLY A 627 17.89 -21.17 -0.50
CA GLY A 627 19.16 -20.49 -0.28
C GLY A 627 19.98 -21.19 0.78
N ASP A 628 21.19 -20.73 1.15
CA ASP A 628 21.80 -21.16 2.42
C ASP A 628 21.55 -20.07 3.49
N ASP A 629 20.40 -20.13 4.14
CA ASP A 629 19.83 -19.02 4.87
C ASP A 629 20.14 -19.03 6.37
N ARG A 630 19.94 -17.87 7.00
CA ARG A 630 20.17 -17.68 8.43
C ARG A 630 19.01 -16.97 9.10
N TYR A 631 18.34 -17.71 9.96
CA TYR A 631 17.22 -17.23 10.74
C TYR A 631 17.61 -16.99 12.20
N TYR A 632 17.47 -15.75 12.67
CA TYR A 632 17.61 -15.39 14.08
C TYR A 632 16.25 -15.04 14.68
N GLY A 633 15.57 -16.06 15.19
CA GLY A 633 14.28 -15.97 15.85
C GLY A 633 14.36 -15.57 17.34
N THR A 634 13.24 -15.07 17.84
CA THR A 634 12.99 -14.75 19.26
C THR A 634 11.67 -15.38 19.73
N ASP A 635 11.10 -14.88 20.83
CA ASP A 635 9.78 -15.31 21.30
C ASP A 635 8.70 -15.05 20.25
N ARG A 636 7.89 -16.08 19.96
CA ARG A 636 6.84 -16.12 18.93
C ARG A 636 7.36 -15.78 17.53
N SER A 637 8.25 -16.61 17.01
CA SER A 637 8.80 -16.46 15.67
C SER A 637 9.00 -17.78 14.93
N ILE A 638 9.27 -17.71 13.64
CA ILE A 638 9.52 -18.83 12.73
C ILE A 638 8.29 -19.75 12.66
N GLY A 639 7.22 -19.26 12.02
CA GLY A 639 5.97 -20.03 11.86
C GLY A 639 5.17 -20.18 13.17
N ALA A 640 5.42 -19.31 14.15
CA ALA A 640 4.71 -19.34 15.42
C ALA A 640 3.30 -18.73 15.30
N SER A 641 2.42 -19.10 16.21
CA SER A 641 1.09 -18.50 16.29
C SER A 641 0.55 -18.42 17.71
N LYS A 642 -0.41 -17.52 17.91
CA LYS A 642 -1.06 -17.32 19.19
C LYS A 642 -2.52 -16.86 19.01
N CYS A 643 -3.38 -17.24 19.94
CA CYS A 643 -4.75 -16.72 20.05
C CYS A 643 -5.58 -16.94 18.79
N HIS A 644 -5.75 -18.20 18.42
CA HIS A 644 -6.53 -18.67 17.28
C HIS A 644 -5.96 -18.21 15.92
N GLY A 645 -4.68 -17.86 15.88
CA GLY A 645 -3.97 -17.58 14.63
C GLY A 645 -3.60 -18.87 13.89
N LEU A 646 -3.44 -18.76 12.57
CA LEU A 646 -2.90 -19.80 11.70
C LEU A 646 -1.61 -19.26 11.07
N SER A 647 -0.48 -19.86 11.40
CA SER A 647 0.79 -19.55 10.75
C SER A 647 1.35 -20.76 10.03
N LEU A 648 1.78 -20.55 8.79
CA LEU A 648 2.57 -21.48 7.99
C LEU A 648 3.85 -20.78 7.55
N MET A 649 4.99 -21.32 7.97
CA MET A 649 6.31 -21.01 7.43
C MET A 649 6.79 -22.17 6.57
N VAL A 650 7.19 -21.90 5.33
CA VAL A 650 7.82 -22.86 4.43
C VAL A 650 9.15 -22.30 3.95
N ASP A 651 10.19 -23.08 4.11
CA ASP A 651 11.47 -22.94 3.44
C ASP A 651 11.54 -24.05 2.38
N ASN A 652 11.72 -23.69 1.10
CA ASN A 652 11.70 -24.66 0.01
C ASN A 652 13.04 -25.38 -0.18
N GLY A 653 14.09 -24.95 0.50
CA GLY A 653 15.27 -25.75 0.76
C GLY A 653 16.60 -25.01 0.63
N GLY A 654 17.64 -25.64 1.15
CA GLY A 654 18.88 -24.94 1.44
C GLY A 654 19.81 -25.76 2.30
N ASP A 655 20.95 -25.22 2.72
CA ASP A 655 21.66 -25.73 3.91
C ASP A 655 21.52 -24.67 5.04
N ASP A 656 20.42 -24.73 5.78
CA ASP A 656 19.93 -23.59 6.56
C ASP A 656 20.35 -23.57 8.03
N HIS A 657 20.33 -22.35 8.59
CA HIS A 657 20.65 -22.11 9.98
C HIS A 657 19.51 -21.44 10.75
N TYR A 658 18.79 -22.24 11.53
CA TYR A 658 17.73 -21.76 12.42
C TYR A 658 18.25 -21.60 13.85
N GLN A 659 18.39 -20.35 14.29
CA GLN A 659 18.78 -20.02 15.66
C GLN A 659 17.68 -19.23 16.37
N THR A 660 17.30 -19.68 17.56
CA THR A 660 16.36 -18.97 18.43
C THR A 660 16.84 -18.98 19.88
N ASN A 661 16.54 -17.90 20.60
CA ASN A 661 16.83 -17.76 22.03
C ASN A 661 15.62 -18.07 22.93
N HIS A 662 14.49 -18.52 22.35
CA HIS A 662 13.24 -18.81 23.06
C HIS A 662 12.63 -20.14 22.62
N ASP A 663 11.89 -20.78 23.52
CA ASP A 663 11.25 -22.07 23.24
C ASP A 663 9.93 -21.98 22.47
N ARG A 664 9.27 -20.82 22.51
CA ARG A 664 7.99 -20.55 21.86
C ARG A 664 8.24 -19.95 20.48
N SER A 665 8.82 -20.73 19.58
CA SER A 665 9.30 -20.24 18.28
C SER A 665 8.91 -21.21 17.17
N ILE A 666 9.87 -21.97 16.63
CA ILE A 666 9.74 -22.80 15.43
C ILE A 666 8.47 -23.66 15.48
N GLY A 667 7.50 -23.34 14.60
CA GLY A 667 6.23 -24.06 14.46
C GLY A 667 5.44 -24.19 15.75
N TRP A 668 5.45 -23.18 16.62
CA TRP A 668 4.81 -23.21 17.94
C TRP A 668 3.43 -22.54 17.94
N ALA A 669 2.47 -23.08 18.70
CA ALA A 669 1.13 -22.52 18.83
C ALA A 669 0.67 -22.41 20.29
N THR A 670 -0.10 -21.37 20.64
CA THR A 670 -0.86 -21.37 21.89
C THR A 670 -2.13 -20.51 21.89
N ASP A 671 -3.17 -20.95 22.59
CA ASP A 671 -4.30 -20.13 23.05
C ASP A 671 -4.01 -19.48 24.42
N TYR A 672 -3.17 -20.11 25.24
CA TYR A 672 -2.97 -19.77 26.64
C TYR A 672 -1.50 -19.79 27.06
N ASP A 673 -0.93 -18.61 27.31
CA ASP A 673 0.46 -18.46 27.78
C ASP A 673 0.60 -18.21 29.29
N GLY A 674 -0.47 -18.40 30.07
CA GLY A 674 -0.44 -18.18 31.52
C GLY A 674 -0.70 -16.73 31.98
N SER A 675 -0.92 -15.78 31.07
CA SER A 675 -1.15 -14.36 31.42
C SER A 675 -2.62 -14.04 31.77
N GLU A 676 -2.87 -13.03 32.61
CA GLU A 676 -4.22 -12.61 33.07
C GLU A 676 -5.16 -12.12 31.95
N ASN A 677 -4.65 -11.96 30.71
CA ASN A 677 -5.39 -11.56 29.51
C ASN A 677 -5.19 -12.54 28.34
N SER A 678 -4.87 -13.81 28.61
CA SER A 678 -4.88 -14.85 27.56
C SER A 678 -6.23 -14.88 26.84
N CYS A 679 -6.24 -15.17 25.54
CA CYS A 679 -7.41 -15.06 24.67
C CYS A 679 -8.59 -15.98 25.06
N GLY A 680 -8.34 -16.87 26.02
CA GLY A 680 -9.35 -17.63 26.72
C GLY A 680 -9.79 -18.83 25.90
N ASN A 681 -10.04 -19.93 26.57
CA ASN A 681 -10.37 -21.19 25.91
C ASN A 681 -11.86 -21.30 25.49
N SER A 682 -12.49 -20.17 25.13
CA SER A 682 -13.94 -20.09 24.92
C SER A 682 -14.39 -19.99 23.47
N PHE A 683 -13.49 -20.19 22.49
CA PHE A 683 -13.82 -20.20 21.07
C PHE A 683 -13.49 -21.53 20.41
N THR A 684 -14.18 -21.85 19.32
CA THR A 684 -14.18 -23.15 18.63
C THR A 684 -13.05 -23.33 17.61
N ILE A 685 -12.31 -22.25 17.32
CA ILE A 685 -11.22 -22.20 16.34
C ILE A 685 -9.92 -22.61 17.04
N PRO A 686 -9.19 -23.62 16.53
CA PRO A 686 -7.87 -23.95 17.05
C PRO A 686 -6.82 -22.89 16.72
N THR A 687 -5.70 -22.88 17.46
CA THR A 687 -4.47 -22.19 17.02
C THR A 687 -3.58 -23.17 16.27
N TYR A 688 -3.00 -22.73 15.15
CA TYR A 688 -2.13 -23.53 14.28
C TYR A 688 -0.79 -22.84 14.06
N GLY A 689 0.32 -23.49 14.38
CA GLY A 689 1.67 -22.97 14.14
C GLY A 689 2.51 -24.03 13.47
N PHE A 690 2.93 -23.80 12.23
CA PHE A 690 3.60 -24.79 11.40
C PHE A 690 4.88 -24.26 10.80
N PHE A 691 5.85 -25.16 10.70
CA PHE A 691 7.14 -24.93 10.07
C PHE A 691 7.45 -26.12 9.16
N VAL A 692 7.86 -25.84 7.93
CA VAL A 692 8.34 -26.85 6.99
C VAL A 692 9.64 -26.37 6.38
N ASP A 693 10.64 -27.25 6.38
CA ASP A 693 11.87 -27.13 5.61
C ASP A 693 11.90 -28.29 4.61
N ALA A 694 11.95 -27.97 3.31
CA ALA A 694 11.65 -28.94 2.29
C ALA A 694 12.84 -29.75 1.79
N ALA A 695 14.07 -29.25 1.91
CA ALA A 695 15.24 -29.92 1.40
C ALA A 695 16.50 -29.32 2.03
N GLY A 696 17.41 -30.14 2.54
CA GLY A 696 18.65 -29.56 3.03
C GLY A 696 19.49 -30.40 3.96
N SER A 697 20.51 -29.76 4.52
CA SER A 697 21.25 -30.24 5.68
C SER A 697 21.35 -29.15 6.75
N ASP A 698 20.30 -29.10 7.57
CA ASP A 698 20.00 -27.90 8.33
C ASP A 698 20.50 -27.97 9.77
N THR A 699 20.55 -26.81 10.41
CA THR A 699 21.05 -26.69 11.78
C THR A 699 20.11 -25.90 12.67
N TYR A 700 19.77 -26.51 13.81
CA TYR A 700 18.80 -25.97 14.76
C TYR A 700 19.47 -25.68 16.10
N ILE A 701 19.37 -24.42 16.55
CA ILE A 701 19.86 -23.97 17.86
C ILE A 701 18.71 -23.32 18.64
N LYS A 702 18.30 -23.95 19.75
CA LYS A 702 17.20 -23.51 20.64
C LYS A 702 17.52 -23.80 22.13
N PRO A 703 16.93 -23.09 23.11
CA PRO A 703 17.23 -23.31 24.53
C PRO A 703 16.88 -24.72 25.05
N ASP A 704 15.70 -25.25 24.69
CA ASP A 704 15.37 -26.67 24.87
C ASP A 704 15.65 -27.45 23.57
N VAL A 705 16.60 -28.38 23.65
CA VAL A 705 17.13 -29.15 22.51
C VAL A 705 16.40 -30.48 22.27
N THR A 706 15.36 -30.81 23.03
CA THR A 706 14.66 -32.09 22.82
C THR A 706 13.65 -32.00 21.68
N GLY A 707 13.95 -32.66 20.55
CA GLY A 707 12.97 -33.02 19.53
C GLY A 707 13.15 -32.35 18.17
N TYR A 708 13.82 -31.19 18.10
CA TYR A 708 14.09 -30.47 16.85
C TYR A 708 15.38 -30.97 16.20
N GLY A 709 15.42 -31.00 14.87
CA GLY A 709 16.64 -31.29 14.14
C GLY A 709 16.43 -31.58 12.67
N ASP A 710 17.54 -31.56 11.95
CA ASP A 710 17.69 -31.98 10.56
C ASP A 710 17.00 -33.33 10.32
N ASN A 711 16.25 -33.44 9.23
CA ASN A 711 15.60 -34.66 8.78
C ASN A 711 14.62 -35.27 9.80
N SER A 712 13.83 -34.42 10.45
CA SER A 712 12.99 -34.80 11.59
C SER A 712 11.56 -34.27 11.48
N LEU A 713 10.63 -35.03 12.07
CA LEU A 713 9.31 -34.55 12.46
C LEU A 713 9.32 -34.25 13.95
N TRP A 714 8.87 -33.06 14.35
CA TRP A 714 8.64 -32.72 15.74
C TRP A 714 7.22 -32.23 15.96
N LEU A 715 6.52 -32.90 16.87
CA LEU A 715 5.17 -32.57 17.33
C LEU A 715 5.22 -32.28 18.83
N PRO A 716 5.49 -31.03 19.25
CA PRO A 716 5.53 -30.67 20.66
C PRO A 716 4.20 -30.98 21.34
N ASP A 717 4.27 -31.80 22.38
CA ASP A 717 3.10 -32.30 23.12
C ASP A 717 3.01 -31.54 24.46
N ASP A 718 2.74 -30.23 24.40
CA ASP A 718 2.72 -29.37 25.60
C ASP A 718 1.64 -28.27 25.55
N PRO A 719 0.34 -28.63 25.46
CA PRO A 719 -0.69 -27.64 25.69
C PRO A 719 -0.64 -27.22 27.17
N VAL A 720 -0.29 -25.95 27.41
CA VAL A 720 -0.28 -25.35 28.75
C VAL A 720 -1.67 -25.49 29.40
N ASP A 721 -2.72 -25.51 28.59
CA ASP A 721 -4.09 -25.85 28.96
C ASP A 721 -4.57 -27.12 28.21
N PRO A 722 -4.82 -28.25 28.90
CA PRO A 722 -5.27 -29.51 28.27
C PRO A 722 -6.68 -29.43 27.65
N THR A 723 -7.36 -28.30 27.79
CA THR A 723 -8.64 -28.04 27.13
C THR A 723 -8.51 -27.16 25.88
N ALA A 724 -7.33 -26.58 25.60
CA ALA A 724 -7.07 -25.78 24.41
C ALA A 724 -6.98 -26.66 23.15
N ARG A 725 -7.27 -26.07 21.99
CA ARG A 725 -7.12 -26.74 20.69
C ARG A 725 -5.92 -26.12 20.00
N GLU A 726 -4.75 -26.60 20.35
CA GLU A 726 -3.47 -26.11 19.84
C GLU A 726 -2.87 -27.20 18.97
N TYR A 727 -2.59 -26.89 17.70
CA TYR A 727 -1.88 -27.78 16.78
C TYR A 727 -0.58 -27.10 16.39
N MET A 728 0.52 -27.78 16.65
CA MET A 728 1.85 -27.23 16.45
C MET A 728 2.81 -28.32 16.02
N GLY A 729 3.78 -27.97 15.21
CA GLY A 729 4.79 -28.91 14.76
C GLY A 729 5.66 -28.35 13.66
N GLY A 730 6.71 -29.09 13.36
CA GLY A 730 7.48 -28.85 12.16
C GLY A 730 8.06 -30.12 11.57
N LEU A 731 8.37 -30.03 10.29
CA LEU A 731 8.88 -31.13 9.48
C LEU A 731 10.04 -30.62 8.64
N ASP A 732 11.16 -31.30 8.74
CA ASP A 732 12.35 -31.09 7.93
C ASP A 732 12.63 -32.39 7.16
N ALA A 733 12.96 -32.27 5.87
CA ALA A 733 13.36 -33.39 5.04
C ALA A 733 14.62 -33.09 4.21
N GLN A 734 15.44 -34.13 3.98
CA GLN A 734 16.60 -34.03 3.08
C GLN A 734 16.25 -33.69 1.63
N ALA A 735 15.04 -34.09 1.20
CA ALA A 735 14.54 -33.92 -0.16
C ALA A 735 13.05 -34.27 -0.20
N GLY A 736 12.20 -33.29 0.08
CA GLY A 736 10.76 -33.35 -0.11
C GLY A 736 10.31 -32.64 -1.38
N ALA A 737 8.99 -32.67 -1.63
CA ALA A 737 8.41 -31.81 -2.64
C ALA A 737 8.16 -30.42 -2.02
N THR A 738 8.58 -29.40 -2.74
CA THR A 738 8.45 -27.99 -2.36
C THR A 738 7.00 -27.52 -2.45
N TRP A 739 6.68 -26.48 -1.69
CA TRP A 739 5.37 -25.86 -1.78
C TRP A 739 5.39 -24.81 -2.89
N GLN A 740 4.85 -25.17 -4.06
CA GLN A 740 4.86 -24.28 -5.20
C GLN A 740 3.92 -23.09 -4.99
N TRP A 741 4.48 -21.90 -4.94
CA TRP A 741 3.76 -20.64 -5.15
C TRP A 741 4.15 -20.07 -6.53
N ALA A 742 3.25 -19.30 -7.14
CA ALA A 742 3.16 -19.15 -8.59
C ALA A 742 4.29 -18.36 -9.28
N TYR A 743 5.35 -17.95 -8.58
CA TYR A 743 6.34 -17.03 -9.15
C TYR A 743 7.24 -17.71 -10.20
N GLY A 744 7.68 -18.94 -9.95
CA GLY A 744 8.46 -19.73 -10.93
C GLY A 744 7.70 -20.13 -12.21
N ALA A 745 6.37 -20.06 -12.24
CA ALA A 745 5.57 -20.46 -13.40
C ALA A 745 5.34 -19.33 -14.43
N VAL A 746 5.55 -18.06 -14.05
CA VAL A 746 5.32 -16.92 -14.94
C VAL A 746 6.46 -16.78 -15.96
N HIS A 747 7.71 -17.02 -15.54
CA HIS A 747 8.88 -16.96 -16.43
C HIS A 747 8.93 -18.08 -17.48
N GLU A 748 8.35 -19.26 -17.21
CA GLU A 748 8.37 -20.38 -18.17
C GLU A 748 7.35 -20.24 -19.32
N SER A 749 6.44 -19.25 -19.26
CA SER A 749 5.34 -19.11 -20.22
C SER A 749 5.51 -18.04 -21.30
N ARG A 750 6.68 -17.37 -21.39
CA ARG A 750 7.05 -16.47 -22.50
C ARG A 750 7.75 -17.18 -23.65
#